data_AF-A0A0U1L185-F1
#
_entry.id   AF-A0A0U1L185-F1
#
_cell.length_a   1.000
_cell.length_b   1.000
_cell.length_c   1.000
_cell.angle_alpha   90.00
_cell.angle_beta   90.00
_cell.angle_gamma   90.00
#
_symmetry.space_group_name_H-M   'P 1'
#
loop_
_entity.id
_entity.type
_entity.pdbx_description
1 polymer ?
#
loop_
_entity_poly.entity_id
_entity_poly.type
_entity_poly.pdbx_seq_one_letter_code
_entity_poly.pdbx_strand_id
1 'polypeptide(L)'
;MKKFGDMKARFLGIHDLMKFRVTEILLISTEYDAYVLEEDGQLAEQIYHQFNDLSIPFIPRIHWVANGEDACEELETRTIHLIITMSRISDMSSFEVETKIHKTYPDIPIVMLFYDRLTPEMIARIRKISCINRVFHWSGDNRVLLAIIKYIEDQQNLAADSKLGVQSILLVEDSPAYYSQILPIIYTEILTQTRCLVLHAMNINHGLLRVRLRPKILLAETYEEAMAIISKYRYNLLGIISDVRFPMAGELNPLAGFELNQRVREMIPDLPFLLQSEELENAERAIALHLDFLNKNSPNLLHNLRTYILENYGFGSFVFKYPDGRVIAEANDITSLERIIRDLPDESLYYHATKNHFSRWFRARVEVEVADKLRFVDTEQVGRASDIRAYILTVLNDYFQKYQSGLVLDFAGLSKKDMENAFIKLGTGSLGGKARGVAYMNVMIAKAQLTDKYEDMKVKVPRSFVIGSDVFEKFIEENELYSFLATNPTEAAIAQKFTQSPLPTATQENLRVLTQHIKCPLAVRSSSILEDSRILPFAGIYNTYVVPNSHADCEVRCKQLADAVKLVYASVFYAAPVQYAKNADIRIEEEKMAVLIQELVGELYGDLYYPAISGVAQSYNFYPYYPLQPEEGTVSLALGLGKAIVEGEWVYRFSPAHPKLNPLVSGPREYLKKSQNAFYAINIEESAGITLHADENYIYKKLTVSQAYKDQSLEYIGSTYSAEDDCIYDNVYQAGPKLVTFAPILKYNRLPLTQIIKDLLRLGKQSFGTDVEIEFAVNIPKDANKPKEFNFLQIRPMVVGREAFQINMDESIESWCYSKRTIGNGIYQNIHDIIFVDPETFNLQKSVQIASEISELNKRLSKGGRRCILVGFGRMGTSDRWLGIPLAWEQMSQALIIVEVDLKDLRPEPSLGSHFFHNLTATHMGYFHIQYDNEAEGMLNWEWLLKQPVLQQTKHVKLVRRQEAFQVKIDGRSFKGIIYK
;
A
#
# COMPACT_ATOMS: atom_id res chain seq x y z
N MET A 1 1.32 22.37 1.81
CA MET A 1 2.02 22.12 0.53
C MET A 1 3.45 21.55 0.67
N LYS A 2 4.25 21.87 1.70
CA LYS A 2 5.64 21.33 1.87
C LYS A 2 5.75 19.83 2.20
N LYS A 3 4.69 19.12 2.63
CA LYS A 3 4.72 17.71 3.08
C LYS A 3 4.35 16.64 2.02
N PHE A 4 3.91 17.04 0.82
CA PHE A 4 3.77 16.12 -0.32
C PHE A 4 5.12 15.79 -0.98
N GLY A 5 6.13 16.64 -0.77
CA GLY A 5 7.49 16.44 -1.27
C GLY A 5 8.20 15.21 -0.73
N ASP A 6 7.83 14.71 0.45
CA ASP A 6 8.56 13.65 1.16
C ASP A 6 8.32 12.25 0.57
N MET A 7 7.10 11.98 0.11
CA MET A 7 6.78 10.72 -0.58
C MET A 7 7.32 10.75 -2.01
N LYS A 8 7.21 11.90 -2.69
CA LYS A 8 7.86 12.14 -3.97
C LYS A 8 9.38 12.04 -3.84
N ALA A 9 10.02 12.52 -2.77
CA ALA A 9 11.47 12.49 -2.59
C ALA A 9 12.00 11.08 -2.30
N ARG A 10 11.26 10.24 -1.56
CA ARG A 10 11.62 8.82 -1.37
C ARG A 10 11.31 7.94 -2.58
N PHE A 11 10.18 8.16 -3.28
CA PHE A 11 9.86 7.44 -4.53
C PHE A 11 10.72 7.94 -5.70
N LEU A 12 10.81 9.24 -5.97
CA LEU A 12 11.68 9.79 -7.02
C LEU A 12 13.15 9.55 -6.69
N GLY A 13 13.59 9.68 -5.44
CA GLY A 13 14.99 9.62 -5.07
C GLY A 13 15.68 8.32 -5.50
N ILE A 14 15.08 7.15 -5.25
CA ILE A 14 15.70 5.86 -5.63
C ILE A 14 15.45 5.52 -7.10
N HIS A 15 14.29 5.91 -7.67
CA HIS A 15 14.02 5.75 -9.10
C HIS A 15 14.96 6.62 -9.97
N ASP A 16 15.42 7.75 -9.45
CA ASP A 16 16.33 8.69 -10.11
C ASP A 16 17.82 8.33 -9.94
N LEU A 17 18.16 7.22 -9.25
CA LEU A 17 19.54 6.72 -9.16
C LEU A 17 19.96 5.93 -10.38
N MET A 18 21.24 6.04 -10.76
CA MET A 18 21.83 5.36 -11.93
C MET A 18 21.06 5.61 -13.23
N LYS A 19 20.81 6.89 -13.56
CA LYS A 19 20.08 7.30 -14.78
C LYS A 19 20.82 6.92 -16.05
N PHE A 20 22.14 7.08 -16.04
CA PHE A 20 22.98 6.66 -17.15
C PHE A 20 23.32 5.18 -17.03
N ARG A 21 23.09 4.43 -18.10
CA ARG A 21 23.41 3.01 -18.24
C ARG A 21 24.06 2.79 -19.57
N VAL A 22 25.11 1.96 -19.59
CA VAL A 22 25.73 1.55 -20.85
C VAL A 22 24.91 0.37 -21.38
N THR A 23 24.17 0.58 -22.47
CA THR A 23 23.36 -0.48 -23.10
C THR A 23 23.87 -0.90 -24.47
N GLU A 24 24.66 -0.05 -25.12
CA GLU A 24 25.17 -0.25 -26.48
C GLU A 24 26.67 0.10 -26.47
N ILE A 25 27.52 -0.88 -26.79
CA ILE A 25 28.98 -0.78 -26.77
C ILE A 25 29.49 -1.01 -28.19
N LEU A 26 30.38 -0.14 -28.67
CA LEU A 26 31.11 -0.34 -29.92
C LEU A 26 32.52 -0.85 -29.60
N LEU A 27 32.85 -2.06 -30.05
CA LEU A 27 34.16 -2.68 -29.92
C LEU A 27 34.91 -2.54 -31.24
N ILE A 28 36.02 -1.79 -31.23
CA ILE A 28 36.90 -1.60 -32.40
C ILE A 28 38.14 -2.46 -32.19
N SER A 29 38.28 -3.54 -32.95
CA SER A 29 39.43 -4.45 -32.85
C SER A 29 39.66 -5.21 -34.15
N THR A 30 40.86 -5.77 -34.34
CA THR A 30 41.09 -6.69 -35.46
C THR A 30 40.21 -7.94 -35.33
N GLU A 31 39.96 -8.63 -36.45
CA GLU A 31 39.24 -9.92 -36.45
C GLU A 31 39.88 -10.95 -35.52
N TYR A 32 41.21 -10.98 -35.46
CA TYR A 32 41.93 -11.88 -34.56
C TYR A 32 41.71 -11.53 -33.10
N ASP A 33 41.79 -10.26 -32.73
CA ASP A 33 41.61 -9.83 -31.34
C ASP A 33 40.16 -10.05 -30.87
N ALA A 34 39.18 -9.88 -31.77
CA ALA A 34 37.78 -10.21 -31.54
C ALA A 34 37.58 -11.73 -31.35
N TYR A 35 38.22 -12.54 -32.18
CA TYR A 35 38.21 -14.01 -32.06
C TYR A 35 38.81 -14.47 -30.73
N VAL A 36 39.95 -13.90 -30.30
CA VAL A 36 40.56 -14.21 -29.00
C VAL A 36 39.63 -13.83 -27.85
N LEU A 37 38.99 -12.65 -27.93
CA LEU A 37 38.00 -12.22 -26.95
C LEU A 37 36.79 -13.17 -26.86
N GLU A 38 36.35 -13.71 -28.00
CA GLU A 38 35.19 -14.60 -28.08
C GLU A 38 35.50 -16.05 -27.65
N GLU A 39 36.68 -16.58 -28.03
CA GLU A 39 37.11 -17.94 -27.66
C GLU A 39 37.63 -18.05 -26.22
N ASP A 40 38.45 -17.09 -25.75
CA ASP A 40 38.96 -17.12 -24.37
C ASP A 40 37.84 -16.77 -23.36
N GLY A 41 36.74 -16.16 -23.80
CA GLY A 41 35.78 -15.50 -22.91
C GLY A 41 34.29 -15.75 -23.13
N GLN A 42 33.85 -16.39 -24.23
CA GLN A 42 32.44 -16.51 -24.63
C GLN A 42 31.66 -15.23 -24.31
N LEU A 43 32.15 -14.12 -24.85
CA LEU A 43 32.08 -12.80 -24.24
C LEU A 43 30.63 -12.32 -23.99
N ALA A 44 29.72 -12.58 -24.94
CA ALA A 44 28.30 -12.30 -24.78
C ALA A 44 27.61 -13.21 -23.74
N GLU A 45 27.95 -14.49 -23.72
CA GLU A 45 27.37 -15.49 -22.81
C GLU A 45 27.85 -15.30 -21.36
N GLN A 46 29.12 -14.91 -21.16
CA GLN A 46 29.64 -14.67 -19.82
C GLN A 46 29.23 -13.31 -19.26
N ILE A 47 29.11 -12.26 -20.09
CA ILE A 47 28.41 -11.03 -19.68
C ILE A 47 26.96 -11.38 -19.32
N TYR A 48 26.28 -12.21 -20.11
CA TYR A 48 24.93 -12.65 -19.80
C TYR A 48 24.86 -13.38 -18.45
N HIS A 49 25.72 -14.37 -18.20
CA HIS A 49 25.78 -15.10 -16.94
C HIS A 49 26.09 -14.19 -15.75
N GLN A 50 27.09 -13.31 -15.86
CA GLN A 50 27.44 -12.38 -14.77
C GLN A 50 26.32 -11.40 -14.46
N PHE A 51 25.63 -10.87 -15.48
CA PHE A 51 24.50 -9.97 -15.27
C PHE A 51 23.27 -10.72 -14.72
N ASN A 52 23.02 -11.94 -15.16
CA ASN A 52 21.90 -12.77 -14.69
C ASN A 52 22.13 -13.28 -13.25
N ASP A 53 23.33 -13.78 -12.94
CA ASP A 53 23.74 -14.18 -11.60
C ASP A 53 23.63 -13.00 -10.64
N LEU A 54 23.95 -11.78 -11.07
CA LEU A 54 23.81 -10.56 -10.26
C LEU A 54 22.41 -9.92 -10.35
N SER A 55 21.47 -10.56 -11.05
CA SER A 55 20.08 -10.11 -11.26
C SER A 55 19.97 -8.67 -11.77
N ILE A 56 20.91 -8.26 -12.62
CA ILE A 56 20.95 -6.95 -13.26
C ILE A 56 19.99 -7.00 -14.46
N PRO A 57 18.95 -6.15 -14.53
CA PRO A 57 17.86 -6.29 -15.50
C PRO A 57 18.23 -5.92 -16.95
N PHE A 58 19.44 -5.43 -17.21
CA PHE A 58 19.85 -4.93 -18.53
C PHE A 58 21.24 -5.45 -18.90
N ILE A 59 21.32 -6.14 -20.02
CA ILE A 59 22.54 -6.73 -20.56
C ILE A 59 22.96 -5.88 -21.76
N PRO A 60 24.16 -5.28 -21.75
CA PRO A 60 24.62 -4.43 -22.85
C PRO A 60 24.85 -5.26 -24.11
N ARG A 61 24.53 -4.67 -25.26
CA ARG A 61 24.84 -5.21 -26.58
C ARG A 61 26.20 -4.71 -27.03
N ILE A 62 26.99 -5.61 -27.62
CA ILE A 62 28.31 -5.31 -28.16
C ILE A 62 28.22 -5.39 -29.68
N HIS A 63 28.59 -4.30 -30.35
CA HIS A 63 28.73 -4.23 -31.80
C HIS A 63 30.22 -4.22 -32.11
N TRP A 64 30.68 -5.19 -32.90
CA TRP A 64 32.08 -5.28 -33.28
C TRP A 64 32.30 -4.70 -34.68
N VAL A 65 33.40 -3.97 -34.85
CA VAL A 65 33.87 -3.45 -36.14
C VAL A 65 35.38 -3.64 -36.28
N ALA A 66 35.83 -3.91 -37.50
CA ALA A 66 37.22 -4.22 -37.79
C ALA A 66 38.12 -2.97 -37.94
N ASN A 67 37.55 -1.83 -38.29
CA ASN A 67 38.30 -0.62 -38.65
C ASN A 67 37.53 0.68 -38.32
N GLY A 68 38.21 1.81 -38.48
CA GLY A 68 37.67 3.13 -38.12
C GLY A 68 36.62 3.70 -39.10
N GLU A 69 36.54 3.21 -40.33
CA GLU A 69 35.50 3.63 -41.29
C GLU A 69 34.16 3.00 -40.90
N ASP A 70 34.14 1.68 -40.67
CA ASP A 70 32.98 0.95 -40.18
C ASP A 70 32.49 1.49 -38.82
N ALA A 71 33.44 1.87 -37.95
CA ALA A 71 33.12 2.51 -36.67
C ALA A 71 32.36 3.84 -36.84
N CYS A 72 32.69 4.63 -37.87
CA CYS A 72 31.98 5.88 -38.14
C CYS A 72 30.55 5.61 -38.66
N GLU A 73 30.36 4.58 -39.50
CA GLU A 73 29.04 4.19 -40.02
C GLU A 73 28.10 3.71 -38.89
N GLU A 74 28.62 2.90 -37.96
CA GLU A 74 27.85 2.45 -36.79
C GLU A 74 27.49 3.63 -35.86
N LEU A 75 28.38 4.61 -35.70
CA LEU A 75 28.10 5.83 -34.91
C LEU A 75 27.06 6.75 -35.56
N GLU A 76 26.93 6.77 -36.89
CA GLU A 76 25.89 7.53 -37.59
C GLU A 76 24.51 6.86 -37.51
N THR A 77 24.47 5.53 -37.44
CA THR A 77 23.23 4.75 -37.49
C THR A 77 22.68 4.38 -36.11
N ARG A 78 23.51 4.38 -35.06
CA ARG A 78 23.14 3.93 -33.72
C ARG A 78 23.57 4.88 -32.60
N THR A 79 22.88 4.79 -31.47
CA THR A 79 23.27 5.48 -30.24
C THR A 79 24.23 4.60 -29.43
N ILE A 80 25.53 4.85 -29.58
CA ILE A 80 26.59 4.17 -28.81
C ILE A 80 26.83 4.91 -27.48
N HIS A 81 26.99 4.15 -26.39
CA HIS A 81 27.20 4.70 -25.04
C HIS A 81 28.64 4.56 -24.54
N LEU A 82 29.42 3.65 -25.12
CA LEU A 82 30.80 3.36 -24.76
C LEU A 82 31.52 2.79 -25.98
N ILE A 83 32.74 3.29 -26.24
CA ILE A 83 33.63 2.75 -27.26
C ILE A 83 34.80 2.07 -26.56
N ILE A 84 35.05 0.82 -26.91
CA ILE A 84 36.22 0.06 -26.47
C ILE A 84 37.12 -0.16 -27.68
N THR A 85 38.35 0.33 -27.64
CA THR A 85 39.32 0.11 -28.72
C THR A 85 40.40 -0.85 -28.25
N MET A 86 40.74 -1.82 -29.10
CA MET A 86 41.90 -2.68 -28.91
C MET A 86 43.00 -2.26 -29.88
N SER A 87 44.20 -2.06 -29.36
CA SER A 87 45.35 -1.69 -30.17
C SER A 87 46.55 -2.52 -29.78
N ARG A 88 47.36 -2.90 -30.77
CA ARG A 88 48.67 -3.51 -30.53
C ARG A 88 49.74 -2.43 -30.45
N ILE A 89 50.86 -2.76 -29.80
CA ILE A 89 51.99 -1.83 -29.66
C ILE A 89 52.51 -1.34 -31.04
N SER A 90 52.37 -2.16 -32.08
CA SER A 90 52.74 -1.82 -33.47
C SER A 90 51.91 -0.70 -34.09
N ASP A 91 50.67 -0.48 -33.62
CA ASP A 91 49.68 0.39 -34.28
C ASP A 91 49.59 1.78 -33.62
N MET A 92 50.42 2.03 -32.60
CA MET A 92 50.44 3.25 -31.77
C MET A 92 50.90 4.53 -32.50
N SER A 93 51.16 4.50 -33.80
CA SER A 93 51.73 5.64 -34.51
C SER A 93 50.74 6.73 -34.91
N SER A 94 49.43 6.48 -34.95
CA SER A 94 48.47 7.49 -35.46
C SER A 94 47.33 7.89 -34.51
N PHE A 95 46.72 7.01 -33.69
CA PHE A 95 45.51 7.32 -32.88
C PHE A 95 44.45 8.16 -33.63
N GLU A 96 44.45 8.08 -34.96
CA GLU A 96 43.75 9.01 -35.84
C GLU A 96 42.25 8.73 -35.77
N VAL A 97 41.89 7.46 -35.60
CA VAL A 97 40.51 6.99 -35.48
C VAL A 97 39.89 7.52 -34.19
N GLU A 98 40.53 7.32 -33.04
CA GLU A 98 40.03 7.80 -31.74
C GLU A 98 39.92 9.32 -31.71
N THR A 99 40.92 10.01 -32.27
CA THR A 99 40.92 11.47 -32.34
C THR A 99 39.80 11.99 -33.24
N LYS A 100 39.54 11.33 -34.38
CA LYS A 100 38.45 11.67 -35.30
C LYS A 100 37.09 11.43 -34.63
N ILE A 101 36.90 10.27 -34.00
CA ILE A 101 35.66 9.92 -33.29
C ILE A 101 35.38 10.92 -32.18
N HIS A 102 36.37 11.22 -31.32
CA HIS A 102 36.17 12.14 -30.19
C HIS A 102 35.89 13.57 -30.63
N LYS A 103 36.44 14.02 -31.78
CA LYS A 103 36.09 15.34 -32.34
C LYS A 103 34.63 15.42 -32.79
N THR A 104 34.08 14.33 -33.35
CA THR A 104 32.71 14.28 -33.84
C THR A 104 31.71 13.99 -32.72
N TYR A 105 32.07 13.12 -31.78
CA TYR A 105 31.24 12.63 -30.68
C TYR A 105 31.96 12.78 -29.33
N PRO A 106 32.13 14.01 -28.82
CA PRO A 106 32.95 14.28 -27.62
C PRO A 106 32.38 13.71 -26.32
N ASP A 107 31.07 13.45 -26.27
CA ASP A 107 30.37 12.97 -25.07
C ASP A 107 30.46 11.44 -24.89
N ILE A 108 30.89 10.70 -25.92
CA ILE A 108 31.00 9.23 -25.85
C ILE A 108 32.38 8.87 -25.26
N PRO A 109 32.41 8.14 -24.12
CA PRO A 109 33.67 7.73 -23.52
C PRO A 109 34.38 6.67 -24.38
N ILE A 110 35.67 6.87 -24.59
CA ILE A 110 36.57 5.95 -25.30
C ILE A 110 37.52 5.32 -24.28
N VAL A 111 37.44 4.00 -24.14
CA VAL A 111 38.31 3.19 -23.28
C VAL A 111 39.21 2.32 -24.15
N MET A 112 40.49 2.31 -23.85
CA MET A 112 41.47 1.52 -24.61
C MET A 112 41.86 0.26 -23.83
N LEU A 113 41.87 -0.90 -24.48
CA LEU A 113 42.13 -2.20 -23.88
C LEU A 113 43.32 -2.88 -24.58
N PHE A 114 44.35 -3.25 -23.82
CA PHE A 114 45.59 -3.84 -24.34
C PHE A 114 45.83 -5.28 -23.85
N TYR A 115 46.39 -6.12 -24.71
CA TYR A 115 46.90 -7.45 -24.35
C TYR A 115 48.31 -7.41 -23.74
N ASP A 116 49.16 -6.55 -24.29
CA ASP A 116 50.56 -6.45 -23.86
C ASP A 116 50.69 -5.56 -22.61
N ARG A 117 51.64 -5.89 -21.74
CA ARG A 117 52.04 -5.00 -20.65
C ARG A 117 52.73 -3.76 -21.24
N LEU A 118 52.08 -2.61 -21.08
CA LEU A 118 52.61 -1.33 -21.49
C LEU A 118 53.77 -0.89 -20.59
N THR A 119 54.80 -0.27 -21.18
CA THR A 119 55.87 0.37 -20.41
C THR A 119 55.38 1.70 -19.81
N PRO A 120 55.98 2.20 -18.71
CA PRO A 120 55.60 3.48 -18.11
C PRO A 120 55.63 4.66 -19.10
N GLU A 121 56.60 4.67 -20.02
CA GLU A 121 56.75 5.69 -21.05
C GLU A 121 55.59 5.68 -22.05
N MET A 122 55.14 4.48 -22.45
CA MET A 122 53.99 4.30 -23.34
C MET A 122 52.69 4.72 -22.66
N ILE A 123 52.51 4.34 -21.39
CA ILE A 123 51.35 4.76 -20.57
C ILE A 123 51.31 6.28 -20.47
N ALA A 124 52.43 6.93 -20.15
CA ALA A 124 52.52 8.39 -20.07
C ALA A 124 52.22 9.08 -21.41
N ARG A 125 52.58 8.46 -22.53
CA ARG A 125 52.29 8.98 -23.87
C ARG A 125 50.81 8.86 -24.22
N ILE A 126 50.17 7.72 -23.90
CA ILE A 126 48.73 7.52 -24.09
C ILE A 126 47.92 8.47 -23.21
N ARG A 127 48.32 8.65 -21.94
CA ARG A 127 47.63 9.55 -20.99
C ARG A 127 47.64 11.03 -21.41
N LYS A 128 48.59 11.44 -22.27
CA LYS A 128 48.60 12.80 -22.84
C LYS A 128 47.55 13.00 -23.94
N ILE A 129 46.97 11.91 -24.44
CA ILE A 129 45.95 11.95 -25.50
C ILE A 129 44.60 12.20 -24.85
N SER A 130 44.04 13.39 -25.06
CA SER A 130 42.80 13.82 -24.39
C SER A 130 41.56 13.02 -24.81
N CYS A 131 41.57 12.33 -25.95
CA CYS A 131 40.42 11.57 -26.42
C CYS A 131 40.24 10.21 -25.72
N ILE A 132 41.28 9.68 -25.05
CA ILE A 132 41.21 8.39 -24.35
C ILE A 132 40.88 8.65 -22.88
N ASN A 133 39.71 8.22 -22.44
CA ASN A 133 39.25 8.46 -21.06
C ASN A 133 39.96 7.56 -20.05
N ARG A 134 40.30 6.32 -20.44
CA ARG A 134 41.03 5.37 -19.59
C ARG A 134 41.66 4.24 -20.41
N VAL A 135 42.72 3.66 -19.85
CA VAL A 135 43.40 2.49 -20.41
C VAL A 135 43.15 1.29 -19.50
N PHE A 136 42.99 0.08 -20.03
CA PHE A 136 42.86 -1.16 -19.26
C PHE A 136 43.76 -2.24 -19.86
N HIS A 137 44.09 -3.24 -19.05
CA HIS A 137 44.88 -4.40 -19.45
C HIS A 137 44.00 -5.65 -19.44
N TRP A 138 43.95 -6.34 -20.57
CA TRP A 138 43.28 -7.62 -20.71
C TRP A 138 44.21 -8.75 -20.25
N SER A 139 43.89 -9.37 -19.12
CA SER A 139 44.63 -10.52 -18.59
C SER A 139 43.97 -11.87 -18.88
N GLY A 140 42.94 -11.91 -19.75
CA GLY A 140 42.06 -13.08 -19.91
C GLY A 140 40.93 -13.19 -18.88
N ASP A 141 40.81 -12.22 -17.95
CA ASP A 141 39.69 -12.16 -17.00
C ASP A 141 38.55 -11.31 -17.60
N ASN A 142 37.49 -11.97 -18.04
CA ASN A 142 36.32 -11.34 -18.64
C ASN A 142 35.62 -10.31 -17.73
N ARG A 143 35.79 -10.39 -16.40
CA ARG A 143 35.18 -9.47 -15.43
C ARG A 143 35.72 -8.05 -15.58
N VAL A 144 36.86 -7.88 -16.27
CA VAL A 144 37.40 -6.55 -16.59
C VAL A 144 36.43 -5.75 -17.46
N LEU A 145 35.69 -6.37 -18.37
CA LEU A 145 34.70 -5.67 -19.21
C LEU A 145 33.53 -5.18 -18.39
N LEU A 146 33.02 -6.01 -17.48
CA LEU A 146 32.02 -5.60 -16.49
C LEU A 146 32.54 -4.42 -15.66
N ALA A 147 33.81 -4.49 -15.20
CA ALA A 147 34.42 -3.41 -14.43
C ALA A 147 34.54 -2.10 -15.23
N ILE A 148 34.92 -2.17 -16.51
CA ILE A 148 34.97 -1.00 -17.42
C ILE A 148 33.57 -0.38 -17.56
N ILE A 149 32.56 -1.20 -17.84
CA ILE A 149 31.18 -0.75 -17.99
C ILE A 149 30.70 -0.05 -16.70
N LYS A 150 30.91 -0.68 -15.54
CA LYS A 150 30.49 -0.12 -14.25
C LYS A 150 31.28 1.10 -13.85
N TYR A 151 32.55 1.19 -14.23
CA TYR A 151 33.39 2.37 -14.03
C TYR A 151 32.84 3.58 -14.79
N ILE A 152 32.48 3.41 -16.06
CA ILE A 152 31.88 4.47 -16.87
C ILE A 152 30.50 4.86 -16.33
N GLU A 153 29.65 3.88 -15.97
CA GLU A 153 28.37 4.16 -15.30
C GLU A 153 28.56 4.95 -14.00
N ASP A 154 29.54 4.59 -13.18
CA ASP A 154 29.79 5.23 -11.89
C ASP A 154 30.29 6.66 -12.08
N GLN A 155 31.21 6.91 -13.02
CA GLN A 155 31.68 8.26 -13.34
C GLN A 155 30.56 9.20 -13.77
N GLN A 156 29.69 8.77 -14.69
CA GLN A 156 28.61 9.62 -15.19
C GLN A 156 27.51 9.88 -14.15
N ASN A 157 27.23 8.91 -13.28
CA ASN A 157 26.17 9.05 -12.28
C ASN A 157 26.63 9.66 -10.95
N LEU A 158 27.94 9.68 -10.67
CA LEU A 158 28.52 10.04 -9.36
C LEU A 158 27.95 11.34 -8.79
N ALA A 159 27.92 12.41 -9.59
CA ALA A 159 27.54 13.73 -9.11
C ALA A 159 26.05 13.83 -8.72
N ALA A 160 25.17 13.10 -9.43
CA ALA A 160 23.74 13.05 -9.11
C ALA A 160 23.48 12.10 -7.93
N ASP A 161 24.06 10.90 -7.97
CA ASP A 161 23.85 9.85 -6.97
C ASP A 161 24.43 10.26 -5.60
N SER A 162 25.58 10.94 -5.56
CA SER A 162 26.19 11.42 -4.30
C SER A 162 25.31 12.44 -3.56
N LYS A 163 24.54 13.27 -4.28
CA LYS A 163 23.61 14.24 -3.67
C LYS A 163 22.44 13.54 -2.97
N LEU A 164 22.13 12.32 -3.39
CA LEU A 164 21.11 11.46 -2.81
C LEU A 164 21.67 10.57 -1.69
N GLY A 165 22.94 10.74 -1.32
CA GLY A 165 23.58 10.02 -0.23
C GLY A 165 24.25 8.71 -0.61
N VAL A 166 24.35 8.39 -1.92
CA VAL A 166 25.12 7.21 -2.36
C VAL A 166 26.59 7.37 -2.00
N GLN A 167 27.19 6.29 -1.50
CA GLN A 167 28.57 6.30 -1.05
C GLN A 167 29.56 5.92 -2.17
N SER A 168 30.86 6.07 -1.94
CA SER A 168 31.91 5.81 -2.92
C SER A 168 33.18 5.24 -2.26
N ILE A 169 33.91 4.43 -3.01
CA ILE A 169 35.25 3.93 -2.66
C ILE A 169 36.24 4.54 -3.64
N LEU A 170 37.34 5.09 -3.15
CA LEU A 170 38.41 5.62 -3.98
C LEU A 170 39.56 4.61 -4.08
N LEU A 171 39.91 4.25 -5.31
CA LEU A 171 41.12 3.51 -5.66
C LEU A 171 42.13 4.50 -6.25
N VAL A 172 43.34 4.54 -5.70
CA VAL A 172 44.46 5.33 -6.22
C VAL A 172 45.51 4.36 -6.72
N GLU A 173 45.60 4.21 -8.03
CA GLU A 173 46.47 3.23 -8.69
C GLU A 173 46.79 3.74 -10.10
N ASP A 174 48.07 3.91 -10.40
CA ASP A 174 48.53 4.42 -11.70
C ASP A 174 48.93 3.31 -12.67
N SER A 175 48.93 2.04 -12.27
CA SER A 175 49.22 0.92 -13.17
C SER A 175 47.96 0.30 -13.79
N PRO A 176 47.80 0.34 -15.12
CA PRO A 176 46.69 -0.31 -15.82
C PRO A 176 46.57 -1.80 -15.56
N ALA A 177 47.68 -2.50 -15.36
CA ALA A 177 47.66 -3.92 -15.03
C ALA A 177 47.03 -4.18 -13.66
N TYR A 178 47.33 -3.36 -12.65
CA TYR A 178 46.85 -3.58 -11.28
C TYR A 178 45.37 -3.19 -11.11
N TYR A 179 44.95 -2.00 -11.53
CA TYR A 179 43.54 -1.64 -11.36
C TYR A 179 42.61 -2.49 -12.23
N SER A 180 43.09 -3.02 -13.37
CA SER A 180 42.32 -3.98 -14.19
C SER A 180 42.07 -5.31 -13.50
N GLN A 181 42.89 -5.68 -12.50
CA GLN A 181 42.69 -6.86 -11.65
C GLN A 181 41.89 -6.53 -10.38
N ILE A 182 42.11 -5.36 -9.79
CA ILE A 182 41.47 -4.92 -8.55
C ILE A 182 40.00 -4.58 -8.77
N LEU A 183 39.67 -3.77 -9.78
CA LEU A 183 38.31 -3.27 -10.01
C LEU A 183 37.28 -4.39 -10.16
N PRO A 184 37.51 -5.47 -10.94
CA PRO A 184 36.61 -6.63 -11.00
C PRO A 184 36.23 -7.20 -9.63
N ILE A 185 37.18 -7.29 -8.71
CA ILE A 185 36.95 -7.86 -7.37
C ILE A 185 36.07 -6.92 -6.55
N ILE A 186 36.40 -5.63 -6.54
CA ILE A 186 35.63 -4.65 -5.78
C ILE A 186 34.19 -4.58 -6.30
N TYR A 187 34.00 -4.55 -7.63
CA TYR A 187 32.65 -4.56 -8.22
C TYR A 187 31.87 -5.83 -7.90
N THR A 188 32.52 -6.99 -8.01
CA THR A 188 31.87 -8.28 -7.70
C THR A 188 31.40 -8.32 -6.25
N GLU A 189 32.23 -7.88 -5.31
CA GLU A 189 31.87 -7.89 -3.89
C GLU A 189 30.74 -6.90 -3.60
N ILE A 190 30.83 -5.66 -4.10
CA ILE A 190 29.76 -4.66 -3.94
C ILE A 190 28.43 -5.18 -4.49
N LEU A 191 28.42 -5.75 -5.69
CA LEU A 191 27.20 -6.24 -6.35
C LEU A 191 26.61 -7.44 -5.59
N THR A 192 27.45 -8.37 -5.15
CA THR A 192 27.02 -9.53 -4.34
C THR A 192 26.38 -9.08 -3.02
N GLN A 193 27.02 -8.15 -2.32
CA GLN A 193 26.54 -7.65 -1.03
C GLN A 193 25.27 -6.82 -1.16
N THR A 194 25.18 -6.00 -2.20
CA THR A 194 23.96 -5.26 -2.50
C THR A 194 22.79 -6.21 -2.71
N ARG A 195 22.99 -7.37 -3.35
CA ARG A 195 21.97 -8.41 -3.53
C ARG A 195 21.55 -9.06 -2.20
N CYS A 196 22.49 -9.33 -1.30
CA CYS A 196 22.16 -9.81 0.05
C CYS A 196 21.26 -8.83 0.81
N LEU A 197 21.42 -7.52 0.61
CA LEU A 197 20.51 -6.51 1.20
C LEU A 197 19.11 -6.51 0.56
N VAL A 198 18.99 -6.93 -0.70
CA VAL A 198 17.70 -7.05 -1.42
C VAL A 198 16.88 -8.23 -0.91
N LEU A 199 17.51 -9.38 -0.67
CA LEU A 199 16.84 -10.59 -0.18
C LEU A 199 16.18 -10.40 1.20
N HIS A 200 16.68 -9.46 2.00
CA HIS A 200 16.18 -9.13 3.33
C HIS A 200 15.28 -7.88 3.35
N ALA A 201 14.99 -7.27 2.20
CA ALA A 201 14.06 -6.16 2.13
C ALA A 201 12.62 -6.68 2.32
N MET A 202 11.87 -6.11 3.28
CA MET A 202 10.49 -6.52 3.61
C MET A 202 9.46 -6.35 2.45
N ASN A 203 9.91 -5.88 1.28
CA ASN A 203 9.11 -5.73 0.08
C ASN A 203 10.02 -5.87 -1.17
N ILE A 204 9.66 -6.78 -2.08
CA ILE A 204 10.43 -7.14 -3.28
C ILE A 204 10.68 -5.94 -4.21
N ASN A 205 9.68 -5.05 -4.38
CA ASN A 205 9.83 -3.86 -5.24
C ASN A 205 10.78 -2.83 -4.63
N HIS A 206 10.80 -2.71 -3.29
CA HIS A 206 11.80 -1.90 -2.59
C HIS A 206 13.20 -2.53 -2.65
N GLY A 207 13.28 -3.86 -2.63
CA GLY A 207 14.52 -4.61 -2.80
C GLY A 207 15.22 -4.31 -4.15
N LEU A 208 14.51 -4.42 -5.27
CA LEU A 208 15.09 -4.14 -6.60
C LEU A 208 15.59 -2.70 -6.75
N LEU A 209 14.87 -1.74 -6.16
CA LEU A 209 15.28 -0.34 -6.16
C LEU A 209 16.53 -0.10 -5.29
N ARG A 210 16.69 -0.85 -4.19
CA ARG A 210 17.88 -0.78 -3.33
C ARG A 210 19.17 -1.24 -4.02
N VAL A 211 19.12 -2.01 -5.12
CA VAL A 211 20.33 -2.33 -5.91
C VAL A 211 21.03 -1.07 -6.44
N ARG A 212 20.25 -0.03 -6.72
CA ARG A 212 20.77 1.25 -7.25
C ARG A 212 21.53 2.07 -6.21
N LEU A 213 21.39 1.72 -4.93
CA LEU A 213 22.09 2.36 -3.81
C LEU A 213 23.53 1.83 -3.63
N ARG A 214 23.99 0.91 -4.49
CA ARG A 214 25.35 0.37 -4.41
C ARG A 214 26.39 1.49 -4.38
N PRO A 215 27.44 1.39 -3.55
CA PRO A 215 28.55 2.33 -3.59
C PRO A 215 29.19 2.39 -4.98
N LYS A 216 29.63 3.60 -5.35
CA LYS A 216 30.35 3.87 -6.60
C LYS A 216 31.84 3.63 -6.41
N ILE A 217 32.54 3.23 -7.46
CA ILE A 217 34.01 3.13 -7.42
C ILE A 217 34.61 4.27 -8.22
N LEU A 218 35.56 4.97 -7.60
CA LEU A 218 36.33 6.07 -8.18
C LEU A 218 37.76 5.61 -8.35
N LEU A 219 38.38 5.98 -9.48
CA LEU A 219 39.77 5.71 -9.77
C LEU A 219 40.51 7.04 -9.95
N ALA A 220 41.66 7.17 -9.30
CA ALA A 220 42.61 8.26 -9.49
C ALA A 220 43.99 7.68 -9.81
N GLU A 221 44.72 8.31 -10.72
CA GLU A 221 46.08 7.88 -11.09
C GLU A 221 47.15 8.81 -10.51
N THR A 222 46.75 9.98 -10.02
CA THR A 222 47.66 10.99 -9.49
C THR A 222 47.19 11.51 -8.13
N TYR A 223 48.13 12.08 -7.39
CA TYR A 223 47.82 12.72 -6.10
C TYR A 223 46.80 13.85 -6.25
N GLU A 224 46.93 14.65 -7.30
CA GLU A 224 46.05 15.79 -7.57
C GLU A 224 44.62 15.33 -7.88
N GLU A 225 44.46 14.27 -8.69
CA GLU A 225 43.15 13.66 -8.96
C GLU A 225 42.52 13.10 -7.68
N ALA A 226 43.29 12.35 -6.88
CA ALA A 226 42.83 11.78 -5.64
C ALA A 226 42.34 12.88 -4.67
N MET A 227 43.14 13.94 -4.48
CA MET A 227 42.80 15.07 -3.62
C MET A 227 41.59 15.87 -4.11
N ALA A 228 41.43 16.04 -5.43
CA ALA A 228 40.25 16.67 -6.01
C ALA A 228 38.97 15.87 -5.71
N ILE A 229 39.04 14.54 -5.86
CA ILE A 229 37.93 13.64 -5.53
C ILE A 229 37.60 13.68 -4.03
N ILE A 230 38.62 13.57 -3.18
CA ILE A 230 38.44 13.59 -1.72
C ILE A 230 37.81 14.92 -1.27
N SER A 231 38.31 16.04 -1.77
CA SER A 231 37.79 17.37 -1.41
C SER A 231 36.32 17.53 -1.79
N LYS A 232 35.93 17.02 -2.96
CA LYS A 232 34.57 17.14 -3.49
C LYS A 232 33.57 16.17 -2.84
N TYR A 233 34.01 14.93 -2.54
CA TYR A 233 33.14 13.84 -2.11
C TYR A 233 33.45 13.33 -0.70
N ARG A 234 34.14 14.10 0.15
CA ARG A 234 34.53 13.73 1.53
C ARG A 234 33.40 13.14 2.38
N TYR A 235 32.16 13.59 2.16
CA TYR A 235 30.98 13.13 2.92
C TYR A 235 30.33 11.87 2.33
N ASN A 236 30.84 11.33 1.24
CA ASN A 236 30.33 10.16 0.55
C ASN A 236 31.36 9.02 0.51
N LEU A 237 32.58 9.19 1.03
CA LEU A 237 33.62 8.15 1.00
C LEU A 237 33.41 7.09 2.08
N LEU A 238 33.46 5.81 1.69
CA LEU A 238 33.51 4.65 2.60
C LEU A 238 34.93 4.27 2.99
N GLY A 239 35.88 4.46 2.08
CA GLY A 239 37.28 4.12 2.29
C GLY A 239 38.13 4.39 1.05
N ILE A 240 39.45 4.34 1.25
CA ILE A 240 40.46 4.59 0.22
C ILE A 240 41.41 3.39 0.14
N ILE A 241 41.72 2.96 -1.08
CA ILE A 241 42.75 1.98 -1.39
C ILE A 241 43.79 2.70 -2.24
N SER A 242 45.04 2.75 -1.81
CA SER A 242 46.07 3.53 -2.49
C SER A 242 47.35 2.73 -2.66
N ASP A 243 47.99 2.86 -3.83
CA ASP A 243 49.41 2.55 -3.95
C ASP A 243 50.22 3.52 -3.04
N VAL A 244 51.42 3.11 -2.65
CA VAL A 244 52.39 3.95 -1.98
C VAL A 244 53.10 4.87 -2.97
N ARG A 245 53.45 4.34 -4.15
CA ARG A 245 54.26 5.03 -5.15
C ARG A 245 53.43 5.34 -6.39
N PHE A 246 53.09 6.61 -6.58
CA PHE A 246 52.37 7.08 -7.76
C PHE A 246 52.72 8.55 -8.06
N PRO A 247 52.32 9.10 -9.22
CA PRO A 247 52.66 10.47 -9.61
C PRO A 247 52.08 11.54 -8.66
N MET A 248 52.96 12.45 -8.23
CA MET A 248 52.64 13.65 -7.47
C MET A 248 53.39 14.83 -8.09
N ALA A 249 52.69 15.92 -8.38
CA ALA A 249 53.22 17.05 -9.15
C ALA A 249 53.82 16.66 -10.53
N GLY A 250 53.32 15.57 -11.13
CA GLY A 250 53.77 15.05 -12.42
C GLY A 250 54.99 14.12 -12.37
N GLU A 251 55.58 13.87 -11.20
CA GLU A 251 56.72 12.96 -11.02
C GLU A 251 56.36 11.80 -10.07
N LEU A 252 56.96 10.61 -10.29
CA LEU A 252 56.74 9.46 -9.41
C LEU A 252 57.35 9.70 -8.03
N ASN A 253 56.51 9.79 -6.99
CA ASN A 253 56.95 9.98 -5.60
C ASN A 253 56.77 8.66 -4.81
N PRO A 254 57.84 8.09 -4.21
CA PRO A 254 57.76 6.85 -3.42
C PRO A 254 57.04 6.98 -2.08
N LEU A 255 56.64 8.19 -1.67
CA LEU A 255 55.93 8.46 -0.41
C LEU A 255 54.52 9.03 -0.62
N ALA A 256 54.06 9.13 -1.88
CA ALA A 256 52.80 9.77 -2.23
C ALA A 256 51.59 9.21 -1.45
N GLY A 257 51.52 7.89 -1.27
CA GLY A 257 50.43 7.25 -0.52
C GLY A 257 50.43 7.56 0.97
N PHE A 258 51.61 7.71 1.58
CA PHE A 258 51.72 8.12 2.99
C PHE A 258 51.31 9.57 3.19
N GLU A 259 51.74 10.46 2.29
CA GLU A 259 51.34 11.87 2.29
C GLU A 259 49.83 12.03 2.10
N LEU A 260 49.24 11.25 1.18
CA LEU A 260 47.79 11.22 0.95
C LEU A 260 47.03 10.79 2.21
N ASN A 261 47.45 9.70 2.86
CA ASN A 261 46.83 9.26 4.11
C ASN A 261 46.91 10.33 5.21
N GLN A 262 48.05 11.02 5.36
CA GLN A 262 48.18 12.09 6.36
C GLN A 262 47.12 13.18 6.15
N ARG A 263 46.96 13.66 4.91
CA ARG A 263 45.94 14.66 4.57
C ARG A 263 44.52 14.14 4.76
N VAL A 264 44.27 12.89 4.41
CA VAL A 264 42.96 12.27 4.60
C VAL A 264 42.61 12.18 6.09
N ARG A 265 43.55 11.80 6.96
CA ARG A 265 43.32 11.72 8.41
C ARG A 265 43.05 13.08 9.04
N GLU A 266 43.68 14.14 8.54
CA GLU A 266 43.38 15.53 8.95
C GLU A 266 41.94 15.94 8.58
N MET A 267 41.43 15.48 7.43
CA MET A 267 40.09 15.83 6.95
C MET A 267 38.98 14.90 7.47
N ILE A 268 39.29 13.61 7.62
CA ILE A 268 38.36 12.52 7.95
C ILE A 268 39.11 11.50 8.85
N PRO A 269 39.15 11.73 10.18
CA PRO A 269 39.99 10.96 11.10
C PRO A 269 39.78 9.43 11.06
N ASP A 270 38.54 8.99 10.85
CA ASP A 270 38.15 7.57 10.96
C ASP A 270 37.93 6.87 9.60
N LEU A 271 38.38 7.45 8.49
CA LEU A 271 38.21 6.84 7.17
C LEU A 271 39.14 5.61 7.04
N PRO A 272 38.62 4.42 6.70
CA PRO A 272 39.43 3.28 6.32
C PRO A 272 40.39 3.63 5.17
N PHE A 273 41.67 3.31 5.33
CA PHE A 273 42.70 3.61 4.35
C PHE A 273 43.64 2.41 4.23
N LEU A 274 43.69 1.80 3.05
CA LEU A 274 44.54 0.65 2.73
C LEU A 274 45.68 1.07 1.84
N LEU A 275 46.92 0.82 2.28
CA LEU A 275 48.10 0.97 1.44
C LEU A 275 48.47 -0.33 0.74
N GLN A 276 48.94 -0.22 -0.50
CA GLN A 276 49.48 -1.34 -1.26
C GLN A 276 50.86 -0.96 -1.81
N SER A 277 51.81 -1.89 -1.82
CA SER A 277 53.14 -1.63 -2.42
C SER A 277 53.83 -2.93 -2.84
N GLU A 278 54.69 -2.85 -3.84
CA GLU A 278 55.63 -3.93 -4.21
C GLU A 278 56.87 -3.94 -3.28
N GLU A 279 57.19 -2.82 -2.65
CA GLU A 279 58.38 -2.61 -1.83
C GLU A 279 58.10 -3.00 -0.36
N LEU A 280 58.77 -4.05 0.12
CA LEU A 280 58.58 -4.58 1.49
C LEU A 280 58.96 -3.58 2.60
N GLU A 281 59.89 -2.67 2.33
CA GLU A 281 60.33 -1.63 3.29
C GLU A 281 59.16 -0.70 3.70
N ASN A 282 58.17 -0.53 2.83
CA ASN A 282 56.99 0.28 3.13
C ASN A 282 56.04 -0.39 4.14
N ALA A 283 56.13 -1.72 4.32
CA ALA A 283 55.34 -2.43 5.31
C ALA A 283 55.71 -2.00 6.74
N GLU A 284 57.01 -1.86 7.02
CA GLU A 284 57.50 -1.42 8.35
C GLU A 284 57.04 0.01 8.67
N ARG A 285 57.06 0.89 7.66
CA ARG A 285 56.55 2.26 7.79
C ARG A 285 55.04 2.30 8.03
N ALA A 286 54.26 1.48 7.33
CA ALA A 286 52.83 1.37 7.53
C ALA A 286 52.50 0.88 8.96
N ILE A 287 53.23 -0.13 9.46
CA ILE A 287 53.08 -0.63 10.84
C ILE A 287 53.36 0.47 11.87
N ALA A 288 54.44 1.25 11.68
CA ALA A 288 54.79 2.36 12.57
C ALA A 288 53.72 3.46 12.60
N LEU A 289 52.95 3.61 11.52
CA LEU A 289 51.84 4.56 11.40
C LEU A 289 50.47 3.94 11.69
N HIS A 290 50.42 2.68 12.13
CA HIS A 290 49.19 1.91 12.36
C HIS A 290 48.23 1.90 11.14
N LEU A 291 48.80 1.74 9.95
CA LEU A 291 48.07 1.65 8.68
C LEU A 291 47.96 0.20 8.19
N ASP A 292 46.81 -0.12 7.62
CA ASP A 292 46.61 -1.40 6.94
C ASP A 292 47.42 -1.42 5.63
N PHE A 293 48.12 -2.53 5.40
CA PHE A 293 49.08 -2.66 4.31
C PHE A 293 48.93 -4.02 3.60
N LEU A 294 48.97 -4.02 2.27
CA LEU A 294 49.07 -5.22 1.44
C LEU A 294 50.30 -5.20 0.55
N ASN A 295 51.03 -6.32 0.56
CA ASN A 295 52.12 -6.55 -0.37
C ASN A 295 51.58 -6.98 -1.74
N LYS A 296 51.85 -6.21 -2.79
CA LYS A 296 51.46 -6.49 -4.18
C LYS A 296 52.09 -7.78 -4.73
N ASN A 297 53.24 -8.18 -4.21
CA ASN A 297 53.91 -9.43 -4.58
C ASN A 297 53.35 -10.67 -3.86
N SER A 298 52.35 -10.50 -2.99
CA SER A 298 51.74 -11.62 -2.27
C SER A 298 50.92 -12.50 -3.23
N PRO A 299 51.08 -13.85 -3.19
CA PRO A 299 50.21 -14.75 -3.96
C PRO A 299 48.74 -14.67 -3.52
N ASN A 300 48.47 -14.15 -2.31
CA ASN A 300 47.13 -14.00 -1.75
C ASN A 300 46.62 -12.54 -1.81
N LEU A 301 47.25 -11.64 -2.58
CA LEU A 301 46.88 -10.21 -2.64
C LEU A 301 45.38 -10.01 -2.84
N LEU A 302 44.81 -10.64 -3.86
CA LEU A 302 43.41 -10.48 -4.25
C LEU A 302 42.44 -11.00 -3.17
N HIS A 303 42.80 -12.11 -2.52
CA HIS A 303 42.03 -12.66 -1.40
C HIS A 303 42.06 -11.72 -0.18
N ASN A 304 43.24 -11.24 0.20
CA ASN A 304 43.41 -10.35 1.34
C ASN A 304 42.71 -9.01 1.12
N LEU A 305 42.74 -8.49 -0.10
CA LEU A 305 42.01 -7.28 -0.49
C LEU A 305 40.50 -7.45 -0.30
N ARG A 306 39.95 -8.58 -0.76
CA ARG A 306 38.54 -8.92 -0.58
C ARG A 306 38.16 -8.96 0.90
N THR A 307 38.96 -9.66 1.72
CA THR A 307 38.74 -9.75 3.17
C THR A 307 38.76 -8.36 3.83
N TYR A 308 39.72 -7.52 3.46
CA TYR A 308 39.80 -6.16 3.99
C TYR A 308 38.56 -5.32 3.66
N ILE A 309 38.07 -5.37 2.42
CA ILE A 309 36.88 -4.62 1.99
C ILE A 309 35.64 -5.05 2.80
N LEU A 310 35.47 -6.36 2.99
CA LEU A 310 34.36 -6.92 3.77
C LEU A 310 34.40 -6.43 5.22
N GLU A 311 35.55 -6.53 5.87
CA GLU A 311 35.69 -6.21 7.29
C GLU A 311 35.63 -4.71 7.57
N ASN A 312 36.16 -3.87 6.68
CA ASN A 312 36.40 -2.47 6.99
C ASN A 312 35.37 -1.51 6.38
N TYR A 313 34.71 -1.85 5.26
CA TYR A 313 33.78 -0.93 4.57
C TYR A 313 32.32 -1.11 4.98
N GLY A 314 32.03 -2.01 5.91
CA GLY A 314 30.67 -2.23 6.45
C GLY A 314 29.77 -3.06 5.54
N PHE A 315 30.35 -3.83 4.63
CA PHE A 315 29.66 -4.79 3.78
C PHE A 315 29.41 -6.11 4.52
N GLY A 316 28.34 -6.81 4.15
CA GLY A 316 27.95 -8.07 4.82
C GLY A 316 27.31 -7.86 6.19
N SER A 317 27.24 -8.95 6.95
CA SER A 317 26.70 -8.98 8.31
C SER A 317 27.56 -8.16 9.27
N PHE A 318 26.95 -7.57 10.29
CA PHE A 318 27.69 -6.94 11.36
C PHE A 318 28.24 -8.01 12.31
N VAL A 319 29.57 -8.14 12.36
CA VAL A 319 30.24 -9.09 13.26
C VAL A 319 30.60 -8.37 14.56
N PHE A 320 29.97 -8.80 15.66
CA PHE A 320 30.30 -8.34 17.00
C PHE A 320 31.52 -9.08 17.52
N LYS A 321 32.55 -8.35 17.96
CA LYS A 321 33.81 -8.91 18.45
C LYS A 321 34.33 -8.16 19.67
N TYR A 322 35.16 -8.83 20.45
CA TYR A 322 35.98 -8.20 21.48
C TYR A 322 37.15 -7.42 20.85
N PRO A 323 37.78 -6.49 21.60
CA PRO A 323 38.98 -5.80 21.15
C PRO A 323 40.14 -6.74 20.75
N ASP A 324 40.18 -7.95 21.32
CA ASP A 324 41.16 -9.00 21.01
C ASP A 324 40.85 -9.82 19.75
N GLY A 325 39.73 -9.53 19.08
CA GLY A 325 39.32 -10.19 17.84
C GLY A 325 38.40 -11.40 18.00
N ARG A 326 38.12 -11.87 19.22
CA ARG A 326 37.18 -12.99 19.43
C ARG A 326 35.75 -12.60 19.04
N VAL A 327 35.14 -13.38 18.16
CA VAL A 327 33.76 -13.17 17.66
C VAL A 327 32.74 -13.58 18.72
N ILE A 328 31.71 -12.75 18.91
CA ILE A 328 30.62 -12.94 19.87
C ILE A 328 29.35 -13.37 19.16
N ALA A 329 28.96 -12.63 18.13
CA ALA A 329 27.72 -12.83 17.39
C ALA A 329 27.79 -12.15 16.02
N GLU A 330 26.85 -12.49 15.14
CA GLU A 330 26.73 -11.92 13.81
C GLU A 330 25.28 -11.46 13.59
N ALA A 331 25.10 -10.25 13.07
CA ALA A 331 23.79 -9.69 12.71
C ALA A 331 23.68 -9.49 11.20
N ASN A 332 22.75 -10.18 10.56
CA ASN A 332 22.54 -10.13 9.11
C ASN A 332 21.62 -8.96 8.71
N ASP A 333 20.79 -8.48 9.64
CA ASP A 333 19.81 -7.42 9.42
C ASP A 333 19.71 -6.47 10.64
N ILE A 334 18.97 -5.37 10.49
CA ILE A 334 18.86 -4.34 11.54
C ILE A 334 18.11 -4.86 12.78
N THR A 335 17.18 -5.81 12.59
CA THR A 335 16.38 -6.41 13.67
C THR A 335 17.24 -7.32 14.57
N SER A 336 18.07 -8.16 13.95
CA SER A 336 19.07 -8.99 14.63
C SER A 336 20.16 -8.15 15.28
N LEU A 337 20.58 -7.04 14.65
CA LEU A 337 21.48 -6.05 15.24
C LEU A 337 20.88 -5.46 16.54
N GLU A 338 19.63 -4.98 16.50
CA GLU A 338 18.92 -4.46 17.68
C GLU A 338 18.87 -5.50 18.81
N ARG A 339 18.52 -6.75 18.47
CA ARG A 339 18.43 -7.85 19.43
C ARG A 339 19.77 -8.13 20.09
N ILE A 340 20.85 -8.22 19.33
CA ILE A 340 22.18 -8.53 19.86
C ILE A 340 22.70 -7.38 20.73
N ILE A 341 22.49 -6.12 20.34
CA ILE A 341 22.93 -4.94 21.12
C ILE A 341 22.29 -4.89 22.51
N ARG A 342 21.06 -5.42 22.68
CA ARG A 342 20.41 -5.48 24.00
C ARG A 342 21.20 -6.29 25.01
N ASP A 343 21.86 -7.36 24.58
CA ASP A 343 22.56 -8.31 25.45
C ASP A 343 24.09 -8.31 25.24
N LEU A 344 24.61 -7.43 24.38
CA LEU A 344 26.03 -7.38 24.04
C LEU A 344 26.91 -7.04 25.26
N PRO A 345 28.10 -7.64 25.44
CA PRO A 345 29.04 -7.24 26.49
C PRO A 345 29.49 -5.78 26.33
N ASP A 346 29.64 -5.06 27.45
CA ASP A 346 29.99 -3.63 27.48
C ASP A 346 31.31 -3.31 26.78
N GLU A 347 32.33 -4.18 26.94
CA GLU A 347 33.63 -4.04 26.29
C GLU A 347 33.52 -4.06 24.76
N SER A 348 32.68 -4.95 24.21
CA SER A 348 32.45 -5.04 22.77
C SER A 348 31.63 -3.85 22.27
N LEU A 349 30.59 -3.45 23.01
CA LEU A 349 29.77 -2.29 22.67
C LEU A 349 30.64 -1.02 22.57
N TYR A 350 31.51 -0.80 23.56
CA TYR A 350 32.43 0.33 23.60
C TYR A 350 33.42 0.31 22.43
N TYR A 351 33.99 -0.86 22.13
CA TYR A 351 34.88 -1.06 20.99
C TYR A 351 34.21 -0.69 19.65
N HIS A 352 33.00 -1.18 19.40
CA HIS A 352 32.28 -0.90 18.14
C HIS A 352 31.78 0.54 18.05
N ALA A 353 31.36 1.15 19.17
CA ALA A 353 30.91 2.53 19.21
C ALA A 353 32.07 3.52 18.98
N THR A 354 33.18 3.38 19.71
CA THR A 354 34.36 4.27 19.58
C THR A 354 34.98 4.22 18.19
N LYS A 355 34.97 3.05 17.52
CA LYS A 355 35.49 2.89 16.16
C LYS A 355 34.49 3.22 15.06
N ASN A 356 33.31 3.77 15.41
CA ASN A 356 32.25 4.14 14.46
C ASN A 356 31.75 2.98 13.57
N HIS A 357 31.86 1.73 14.05
CA HIS A 357 31.46 0.55 13.27
C HIS A 357 29.96 0.55 12.96
N PHE A 358 29.12 0.93 13.92
CA PHE A 358 27.66 1.03 13.71
C PHE A 358 27.32 2.06 12.63
N SER A 359 27.86 3.27 12.74
CA SER A 359 27.67 4.34 11.75
C SER A 359 28.05 3.86 10.35
N ARG A 360 29.21 3.20 10.21
CA ARG A 360 29.70 2.70 8.92
C ARG A 360 28.78 1.64 8.31
N TRP A 361 28.28 0.72 9.11
CA TRP A 361 27.39 -0.36 8.65
C TRP A 361 26.04 0.17 8.13
N PHE A 362 25.48 1.21 8.76
CA PHE A 362 24.28 1.91 8.27
C PHE A 362 24.58 2.77 7.03
N ARG A 363 25.74 3.41 6.99
CA ARG A 363 26.17 4.25 5.87
C ARG A 363 26.39 3.45 4.59
N ALA A 364 26.94 2.23 4.69
CA ALA A 364 27.05 1.28 3.57
C ALA A 364 25.68 0.87 2.99
N ARG A 365 24.60 1.02 3.77
CA ARG A 365 23.20 0.73 3.36
C ARG A 365 22.42 1.98 2.96
N VAL A 366 23.09 3.14 2.85
CA VAL A 366 22.50 4.44 2.52
C VAL A 366 21.48 4.95 3.55
N GLU A 367 21.58 4.48 4.79
CA GLU A 367 20.78 5.00 5.93
C GLU A 367 21.53 6.15 6.60
N VAL A 368 21.73 7.25 5.85
CA VAL A 368 22.61 8.38 6.24
C VAL A 368 22.15 9.07 7.53
N GLU A 369 20.84 9.31 7.70
CA GLU A 369 20.30 9.94 8.93
C GLU A 369 20.62 9.11 10.18
N VAL A 370 20.49 7.78 10.08
CA VAL A 370 20.79 6.86 11.19
C VAL A 370 22.29 6.79 11.43
N ALA A 371 23.07 6.65 10.36
CA ALA A 371 24.53 6.61 10.42
C ALA A 371 25.11 7.86 11.08
N ASP A 372 24.61 9.04 10.73
CA ASP A 372 25.10 10.30 11.29
C ASP A 372 24.72 10.42 12.78
N LYS A 373 23.50 10.04 13.19
CA LYS A 373 23.13 9.97 14.62
C LYS A 373 24.03 9.03 15.41
N LEU A 374 24.35 7.87 14.86
CA LEU A 374 25.23 6.88 15.49
C LEU A 374 26.72 7.27 15.47
N ARG A 375 27.11 8.27 14.66
CA ARG A 375 28.49 8.77 14.57
C ARG A 375 28.84 9.74 15.72
N PHE A 376 27.86 10.51 16.18
CA PHE A 376 28.04 11.51 17.24
C PHE A 376 27.83 10.93 18.65
N VAL A 377 28.13 9.64 18.85
CA VAL A 377 28.24 9.11 20.22
C VAL A 377 29.55 9.63 20.78
N ASP A 378 29.48 10.76 21.47
CA ASP A 378 30.65 11.42 22.07
C ASP A 378 31.13 10.59 23.26
N THR A 379 31.95 9.56 22.99
CA THR A 379 32.39 8.58 24.00
C THR A 379 33.22 9.20 25.12
N GLU A 380 33.69 10.44 24.95
CA GLU A 380 34.40 11.20 25.98
C GLU A 380 33.46 11.91 26.97
N GLN A 381 32.17 12.12 26.62
CA GLN A 381 31.16 12.68 27.53
C GLN A 381 30.24 11.61 28.17
N VAL A 382 30.14 10.43 27.56
CA VAL A 382 29.25 9.35 28.01
C VAL A 382 30.00 8.38 28.93
N GLY A 383 29.94 8.63 30.24
CA GLY A 383 30.75 7.92 31.24
C GLY A 383 30.39 6.45 31.52
N ARG A 384 29.34 5.87 30.90
CA ARG A 384 28.93 4.46 31.13
C ARG A 384 28.43 3.77 29.85
N ALA A 385 28.81 2.51 29.65
CA ALA A 385 28.38 1.68 28.51
C ALA A 385 26.85 1.49 28.43
N SER A 386 26.14 1.58 29.56
CA SER A 386 24.67 1.57 29.62
C SER A 386 24.04 2.69 28.79
N ASP A 387 24.65 3.86 28.79
CA ASP A 387 24.09 5.06 28.17
C ASP A 387 24.30 5.02 26.65
N ILE A 388 25.46 4.50 26.22
CA ILE A 388 25.72 4.18 24.81
C ILE A 388 24.69 3.18 24.29
N ARG A 389 24.43 2.10 25.04
CA ARG A 389 23.43 1.08 24.67
C ARG A 389 22.04 1.68 24.52
N ALA A 390 21.61 2.46 25.52
CA ALA A 390 20.30 3.11 25.52
C ALA A 390 20.14 4.08 24.34
N TYR A 391 21.17 4.87 24.04
CA TYR A 391 21.17 5.79 22.91
C TYR A 391 21.04 5.06 21.57
N ILE A 392 21.89 4.04 21.34
CA ILE A 392 21.83 3.25 20.09
C ILE A 392 20.45 2.60 19.94
N LEU A 393 19.92 1.98 21.00
CA LEU A 393 18.59 1.38 20.97
C LEU A 393 17.48 2.42 20.74
N THR A 394 17.64 3.66 21.23
CA THR A 394 16.69 4.75 20.95
C THR A 394 16.72 5.13 19.48
N VAL A 395 17.91 5.32 18.90
CA VAL A 395 18.07 5.62 17.46
C VAL A 395 17.48 4.49 16.60
N LEU A 396 17.69 3.22 16.98
CA LEU A 396 17.10 2.07 16.30
C LEU A 396 15.57 2.02 16.45
N ASN A 397 15.03 2.29 17.64
CA ASN A 397 13.58 2.35 17.83
C ASN A 397 12.96 3.50 17.02
N ASP A 398 13.58 4.68 16.98
CA ASP A 398 13.14 5.79 16.14
C ASP A 398 13.15 5.41 14.65
N TYR A 399 14.19 4.69 14.21
CA TYR A 399 14.27 4.13 12.87
C TYR A 399 13.10 3.18 12.61
N PHE A 400 12.86 2.21 13.50
CA PHE A 400 11.76 1.26 13.38
C PHE A 400 10.39 1.91 13.47
N GLN A 401 10.17 2.90 14.33
CA GLN A 401 8.89 3.63 14.41
C GLN A 401 8.61 4.40 13.13
N LYS A 402 9.60 5.10 12.57
CA LYS A 402 9.49 5.77 11.27
C LYS A 402 9.29 4.81 10.10
N TYR A 403 9.85 3.60 10.16
CA TYR A 403 9.69 2.58 9.13
C TYR A 403 8.36 1.82 9.27
N GLN A 404 8.01 1.35 10.45
CA GLN A 404 6.80 0.55 10.72
C GLN A 404 5.51 1.38 10.62
N SER A 405 5.56 2.70 10.87
CA SER A 405 4.39 3.57 10.70
C SER A 405 4.06 3.74 9.21
N GLY A 406 3.11 2.96 8.71
CA GLY A 406 2.59 3.10 7.35
C GLY A 406 3.26 2.23 6.27
N LEU A 407 3.91 1.11 6.63
CA LEU A 407 4.34 0.10 5.67
C LEU A 407 3.39 -1.11 5.66
N VAL A 408 3.16 -1.65 4.47
CA VAL A 408 2.57 -2.97 4.28
C VAL A 408 3.72 -3.98 4.37
N LEU A 409 3.69 -4.86 5.37
CA LEU A 409 4.74 -5.85 5.60
C LEU A 409 4.35 -7.18 4.95
N ASP A 410 5.28 -7.81 4.22
CA ASP A 410 5.09 -9.20 3.78
C ASP A 410 5.25 -10.15 4.99
N PHE A 411 4.43 -11.19 5.06
CA PHE A 411 4.33 -12.07 6.26
C PHE A 411 5.60 -12.88 6.57
N ALA A 412 6.48 -13.12 5.61
CA ALA A 412 7.64 -13.99 5.77
C ALA A 412 8.67 -13.43 6.77
N GLY A 413 8.96 -14.17 7.85
CA GLY A 413 10.04 -13.85 8.79
C GLY A 413 9.71 -12.80 9.87
N LEU A 414 8.43 -12.44 10.06
CA LEU A 414 8.03 -11.40 11.04
C LEU A 414 8.22 -11.85 12.49
N SER A 415 8.76 -10.95 13.33
CA SER A 415 8.84 -11.14 14.79
C SER A 415 7.52 -10.78 15.48
N LYS A 416 7.35 -11.20 16.75
CA LYS A 416 6.18 -10.86 17.57
C LYS A 416 5.93 -9.35 17.67
N LYS A 417 6.99 -8.53 17.64
CA LYS A 417 6.93 -7.06 17.71
C LYS A 417 6.44 -6.44 16.40
N ASP A 418 6.71 -7.09 15.26
CA ASP A 418 6.23 -6.65 13.94
C ASP A 418 4.73 -6.88 13.76
N MET A 419 4.17 -7.91 14.41
CA MET A 419 2.73 -8.21 14.38
C MET A 419 1.87 -7.25 15.20
N GLU A 420 2.46 -6.43 16.08
CA GLU A 420 1.71 -5.55 16.99
C GLU A 420 1.26 -4.23 16.35
N ASN A 421 1.95 -3.76 15.30
CA ASN A 421 1.74 -2.44 14.68
C ASN A 421 1.38 -2.47 13.18
N ALA A 422 1.23 -3.66 12.57
CA ALA A 422 1.31 -3.81 11.12
C ALA A 422 -0.03 -4.05 10.40
N PHE A 423 -0.09 -3.50 9.19
CA PHE A 423 -0.93 -4.01 8.11
C PHE A 423 -0.10 -5.06 7.35
N ILE A 424 -0.47 -6.33 7.46
CA ILE A 424 0.35 -7.45 6.98
C ILE A 424 -0.27 -8.06 5.72
N LYS A 425 0.56 -8.37 4.72
CA LYS A 425 0.16 -9.00 3.47
C LYS A 425 0.65 -10.45 3.40
N LEU A 426 -0.25 -11.34 3.00
CA LEU A 426 -0.07 -12.75 2.72
C LEU A 426 -0.23 -12.97 1.21
N GLY A 427 0.80 -13.46 0.53
CA GLY A 427 0.78 -13.64 -0.94
C GLY A 427 1.28 -12.41 -1.70
N THR A 428 1.50 -12.57 -3.01
CA THR A 428 2.11 -11.53 -3.85
C THR A 428 1.09 -10.72 -4.66
N GLY A 429 -0.16 -11.19 -4.73
CA GLY A 429 -1.25 -10.61 -5.52
C GLY A 429 -1.78 -9.26 -5.02
N SER A 430 -2.88 -8.79 -5.61
CA SER A 430 -3.51 -7.52 -5.25
C SER A 430 -4.14 -7.58 -3.86
N LEU A 431 -4.17 -6.44 -3.16
CA LEU A 431 -4.87 -6.29 -1.87
C LEU A 431 -6.41 -6.16 -2.02
N GLY A 432 -6.90 -5.97 -3.26
CA GLY A 432 -8.28 -5.53 -3.50
C GLY A 432 -8.54 -4.09 -3.04
N GLY A 433 -9.78 -3.62 -3.17
CA GLY A 433 -10.16 -2.24 -2.90
C GLY A 433 -10.22 -1.88 -1.42
N LYS A 434 -11.01 -2.61 -0.61
CA LYS A 434 -11.15 -2.31 0.84
C LYS A 434 -9.81 -2.30 1.55
N ALA A 435 -9.03 -3.36 1.35
CA ALA A 435 -7.78 -3.52 2.06
C ALA A 435 -6.75 -2.47 1.61
N ARG A 436 -6.73 -2.11 0.32
CA ARG A 436 -5.88 -1.02 -0.19
C ARG A 436 -6.27 0.33 0.41
N GLY A 437 -7.57 0.63 0.50
CA GLY A 437 -8.06 1.85 1.14
C GLY A 437 -7.63 1.94 2.61
N VAL A 438 -7.77 0.85 3.36
CA VAL A 438 -7.33 0.76 4.77
C VAL A 438 -5.82 0.90 4.90
N ALA A 439 -5.04 0.17 4.08
CA ALA A 439 -3.58 0.26 4.05
C ALA A 439 -3.12 1.70 3.80
N TYR A 440 -3.69 2.33 2.78
CA TYR A 440 -3.37 3.70 2.39
C TYR A 440 -3.69 4.70 3.51
N MET A 441 -4.87 4.57 4.13
CA MET A 441 -5.26 5.44 5.25
C MET A 441 -4.38 5.24 6.48
N ASN A 442 -3.90 4.01 6.74
CA ASN A 442 -2.93 3.76 7.80
C ASN A 442 -1.66 4.61 7.61
N VAL A 443 -1.14 4.67 6.38
CA VAL A 443 0.01 5.51 6.03
C VAL A 443 -0.31 7.00 6.21
N MET A 444 -1.49 7.42 5.76
CA MET A 444 -1.86 8.83 5.78
C MET A 444 -2.14 9.35 7.19
N ILE A 445 -2.76 8.55 8.06
CA ILE A 445 -3.00 8.89 9.47
C ILE A 445 -1.67 9.08 10.20
N ALA A 446 -0.72 8.16 10.02
CA ALA A 446 0.61 8.26 10.59
C ALA A 446 1.35 9.51 10.07
N LYS A 447 1.36 9.73 8.76
CA LYS A 447 2.03 10.88 8.12
C LYS A 447 1.43 12.22 8.54
N ALA A 448 0.11 12.28 8.70
CA ALA A 448 -0.60 13.46 9.19
C ALA A 448 -0.44 13.67 10.70
N GLN A 449 0.27 12.76 11.40
CA GLN A 449 0.47 12.76 12.85
C GLN A 449 -0.86 12.79 13.61
N LEU A 450 -1.90 12.16 13.05
CA LEU A 450 -3.22 12.12 13.67
C LEU A 450 -3.28 11.11 14.83
N THR A 451 -2.36 10.14 14.86
CA THR A 451 -2.32 9.07 15.87
C THR A 451 -2.28 9.60 17.29
N ASP A 452 -1.40 10.57 17.56
CA ASP A 452 -1.18 11.15 18.89
C ASP A 452 -1.60 12.63 18.97
N LYS A 453 -2.39 13.10 18.00
CA LYS A 453 -2.84 14.51 17.96
C LYS A 453 -3.78 14.87 19.12
N TYR A 454 -4.53 13.89 19.63
CA TYR A 454 -5.59 14.11 20.61
C TYR A 454 -5.19 13.47 21.94
N GLU A 455 -5.13 14.30 22.98
CA GLU A 455 -4.63 13.90 24.32
C GLU A 455 -5.50 12.80 24.95
N ASP A 456 -6.82 12.89 24.79
CA ASP A 456 -7.78 11.98 25.41
C ASP A 456 -8.16 10.74 24.56
N MET A 457 -7.65 10.63 23.32
CA MET A 457 -8.03 9.55 22.41
C MET A 457 -6.98 9.26 21.33
N LYS A 458 -6.59 7.99 21.16
CA LYS A 458 -5.66 7.57 20.11
C LYS A 458 -6.40 7.24 18.82
N VAL A 459 -5.90 7.72 17.69
CA VAL A 459 -6.44 7.39 16.35
C VAL A 459 -5.58 6.31 15.70
N LYS A 460 -6.15 5.13 15.44
CA LYS A 460 -5.43 4.01 14.83
C LYS A 460 -6.28 3.26 13.82
N VAL A 461 -5.62 2.42 13.03
CA VAL A 461 -6.25 1.36 12.24
C VAL A 461 -6.12 0.05 13.02
N PRO A 462 -7.18 -0.77 13.17
CA PRO A 462 -7.06 -2.08 13.81
C PRO A 462 -6.07 -2.98 13.08
N ARG A 463 -5.51 -3.96 13.80
CA ARG A 463 -4.59 -4.93 13.20
C ARG A 463 -5.27 -5.62 12.03
N SER A 464 -4.61 -5.58 10.89
CA SER A 464 -5.19 -5.96 9.59
C SER A 464 -4.22 -6.87 8.85
N PHE A 465 -4.73 -8.00 8.37
CA PHE A 465 -4.00 -9.01 7.61
C PHE A 465 -4.73 -9.22 6.30
N VAL A 466 -4.02 -9.29 5.19
CA VAL A 466 -4.62 -9.38 3.86
C VAL A 466 -4.10 -10.60 3.15
N ILE A 467 -5.01 -11.47 2.72
CA ILE A 467 -4.72 -12.55 1.78
C ILE A 467 -4.88 -11.96 0.38
N GLY A 468 -3.80 -11.98 -0.40
CA GLY A 468 -3.75 -11.46 -1.76
C GLY A 468 -4.63 -12.26 -2.73
N SER A 469 -5.00 -11.61 -3.84
CA SER A 469 -5.85 -12.21 -4.89
C SER A 469 -5.23 -13.44 -5.57
N ASP A 470 -3.90 -13.58 -5.53
CA ASP A 470 -3.17 -14.74 -6.05
C ASP A 470 -3.56 -16.04 -5.32
N VAL A 471 -3.85 -15.95 -4.03
CA VAL A 471 -4.30 -17.11 -3.24
C VAL A 471 -5.70 -17.55 -3.65
N PHE A 472 -6.57 -16.61 -4.03
CA PHE A 472 -7.90 -16.94 -4.57
C PHE A 472 -7.78 -17.69 -5.88
N GLU A 473 -6.99 -17.18 -6.83
CA GLU A 473 -6.77 -17.82 -8.14
C GLU A 473 -6.25 -19.25 -7.95
N LYS A 474 -5.19 -19.39 -7.14
CA LYS A 474 -4.60 -20.70 -6.82
C LYS A 474 -5.60 -21.65 -6.15
N PHE A 475 -6.43 -21.15 -5.22
CA PHE A 475 -7.45 -21.96 -4.56
C PHE A 475 -8.51 -22.45 -5.54
N ILE A 476 -8.96 -21.61 -6.49
CA ILE A 476 -9.95 -22.01 -7.50
C ILE A 476 -9.37 -23.05 -8.46
N GLU A 477 -8.13 -22.86 -8.90
CA GLU A 477 -7.42 -23.74 -9.84
C GLU A 477 -7.11 -25.11 -9.22
N GLU A 478 -6.46 -25.16 -8.06
CA GLU A 478 -6.06 -26.42 -7.39
C GLU A 478 -7.25 -27.30 -7.01
N ASN A 479 -8.45 -26.71 -6.87
CA ASN A 479 -9.67 -27.40 -6.50
C ASN A 479 -10.66 -27.61 -7.66
N GLU A 480 -10.29 -27.21 -8.90
CA GLU A 480 -11.11 -27.32 -10.12
C GLU A 480 -12.53 -26.75 -9.98
N LEU A 481 -12.70 -25.67 -9.21
CA LEU A 481 -14.03 -25.20 -8.77
C LEU A 481 -14.89 -24.61 -9.89
N TYR A 482 -14.29 -24.10 -10.98
CA TYR A 482 -15.05 -23.57 -12.12
C TYR A 482 -15.96 -24.62 -12.78
N SER A 483 -15.49 -25.88 -12.87
CA SER A 483 -16.27 -26.98 -13.46
C SER A 483 -17.57 -27.25 -12.68
N PHE A 484 -17.51 -27.16 -11.35
CA PHE A 484 -18.64 -27.31 -10.46
C PHE A 484 -19.60 -26.11 -10.57
N LEU A 485 -19.08 -24.89 -10.60
CA LEU A 485 -19.88 -23.67 -10.70
C LEU A 485 -20.68 -23.59 -12.00
N ALA A 486 -20.15 -24.14 -13.11
CA ALA A 486 -20.85 -24.22 -14.39
C ALA A 486 -22.19 -25.01 -14.32
N THR A 487 -22.39 -25.84 -13.29
CA THR A 487 -23.64 -26.59 -13.08
C THR A 487 -24.78 -25.75 -12.48
N ASN A 488 -24.55 -24.47 -12.19
CA ASN A 488 -25.47 -23.56 -11.49
C ASN A 488 -25.98 -24.12 -10.14
N PRO A 489 -25.08 -24.50 -9.22
CA PRO A 489 -25.45 -25.02 -7.90
C PRO A 489 -26.13 -23.97 -7.01
N THR A 490 -26.82 -24.42 -5.95
CA THR A 490 -27.40 -23.52 -4.94
C THR A 490 -26.31 -22.92 -4.05
N GLU A 491 -26.56 -21.76 -3.43
CA GLU A 491 -25.59 -21.08 -2.57
C GLU A 491 -25.10 -21.96 -1.41
N ALA A 492 -26.01 -22.76 -0.82
CA ALA A 492 -25.67 -23.73 0.22
C ALA A 492 -24.69 -24.81 -0.29
N ALA A 493 -24.89 -25.30 -1.51
CA ALA A 493 -23.99 -26.28 -2.13
C ALA A 493 -22.64 -25.65 -2.48
N ILE A 494 -22.61 -24.39 -2.92
CA ILE A 494 -21.36 -23.63 -3.15
C ILE A 494 -20.60 -23.49 -1.83
N ALA A 495 -21.26 -23.01 -0.77
CA ALA A 495 -20.64 -22.84 0.56
C ALA A 495 -20.05 -24.16 1.08
N GLN A 496 -20.79 -25.26 0.95
CA GLN A 496 -20.33 -26.58 1.37
C GLN A 496 -19.11 -27.06 0.56
N LYS A 497 -19.15 -26.94 -0.77
CA LYS A 497 -18.04 -27.36 -1.63
C LYS A 497 -16.78 -26.55 -1.33
N PHE A 498 -16.90 -25.23 -1.19
CA PHE A 498 -15.78 -24.34 -0.90
C PHE A 498 -15.17 -24.62 0.47
N THR A 499 -15.98 -24.80 1.52
CA THR A 499 -15.48 -25.11 2.88
C THR A 499 -14.75 -26.45 2.96
N GLN A 500 -15.19 -27.46 2.20
CA GLN A 500 -14.53 -28.77 2.10
C GLN A 500 -13.22 -28.75 1.30
N SER A 501 -13.05 -27.79 0.40
CA SER A 501 -11.83 -27.63 -0.39
C SER A 501 -10.65 -27.12 0.46
N PRO A 502 -9.44 -27.72 0.34
CA PRO A 502 -8.24 -27.22 1.02
C PRO A 502 -7.78 -25.87 0.48
N LEU A 503 -7.30 -25.00 1.37
CA LEU A 503 -6.51 -23.81 1.00
C LEU A 503 -5.08 -24.23 0.66
N PRO A 504 -4.33 -23.43 -0.13
CA PRO A 504 -2.92 -23.69 -0.37
C PRO A 504 -2.11 -23.84 0.94
N THR A 505 -1.21 -24.82 1.01
CA THR A 505 -0.49 -25.22 2.24
C THR A 505 0.17 -24.04 2.96
N ALA A 506 0.89 -23.18 2.23
CA ALA A 506 1.56 -22.01 2.79
C ALA A 506 0.56 -21.02 3.45
N THR A 507 -0.63 -20.84 2.85
CA THR A 507 -1.68 -19.99 3.43
C THR A 507 -2.22 -20.59 4.72
N GLN A 508 -2.43 -21.91 4.74
CA GLN A 508 -2.92 -22.61 5.94
C GLN A 508 -1.94 -22.50 7.11
N GLU A 509 -0.63 -22.65 6.85
CA GLU A 509 0.42 -22.47 7.85
C GLU A 509 0.45 -21.03 8.40
N ASN A 510 0.34 -20.04 7.52
CA ASN A 510 0.32 -18.62 7.92
C ASN A 510 -0.91 -18.28 8.78
N LEU A 511 -2.10 -18.83 8.45
CA LEU A 511 -3.30 -18.66 9.27
C LEU A 511 -3.16 -19.32 10.64
N ARG A 512 -2.46 -20.45 10.73
CA ARG A 512 -2.15 -21.10 12.01
C ARG A 512 -1.25 -20.23 12.87
N VAL A 513 -0.20 -19.64 12.30
CA VAL A 513 0.66 -18.68 13.03
C VAL A 513 -0.15 -17.47 13.48
N LEU A 514 -1.00 -16.91 12.61
CA LEU A 514 -1.84 -15.77 12.94
C LEU A 514 -2.78 -16.05 14.15
N THR A 515 -3.42 -17.21 14.19
CA THR A 515 -4.33 -17.62 15.28
C THR A 515 -3.63 -17.98 16.60
N GLN A 516 -2.31 -18.20 16.58
CA GLN A 516 -1.50 -18.34 17.81
C GLN A 516 -1.24 -16.98 18.46
N HIS A 517 -1.08 -15.93 17.65
CA HIS A 517 -0.76 -14.58 18.13
C HIS A 517 -1.99 -13.74 18.47
N ILE A 518 -3.09 -13.89 17.71
CA ILE A 518 -4.29 -13.08 17.88
C ILE A 518 -5.35 -13.85 18.65
N LYS A 519 -5.85 -13.24 19.72
CA LYS A 519 -6.86 -13.84 20.63
C LYS A 519 -8.16 -13.05 20.73
N CYS A 520 -8.32 -12.02 19.90
CA CYS A 520 -9.55 -11.22 19.82
C CYS A 520 -10.43 -11.68 18.63
N PRO A 521 -11.72 -11.35 18.62
CA PRO A 521 -12.59 -11.62 17.48
C PRO A 521 -12.09 -10.92 16.21
N LEU A 522 -12.36 -11.53 15.06
CA LEU A 522 -11.87 -11.10 13.75
C LEU A 522 -13.04 -10.89 12.78
N ALA A 523 -12.98 -9.83 11.99
CA ALA A 523 -13.84 -9.63 10.83
C ALA A 523 -13.08 -10.06 9.56
N VAL A 524 -13.63 -11.03 8.82
CA VAL A 524 -13.11 -11.56 7.56
C VAL A 524 -13.95 -10.97 6.43
N ARG A 525 -13.39 -9.98 5.75
CA ARG A 525 -14.09 -9.11 4.78
C ARG A 525 -13.59 -9.42 3.37
N SER A 526 -14.52 -9.50 2.43
CA SER A 526 -14.25 -9.45 0.99
C SER A 526 -13.54 -8.16 0.60
N SER A 527 -12.49 -8.23 -0.22
CA SER A 527 -11.77 -7.08 -0.78
C SER A 527 -11.59 -7.34 -2.28
N SER A 528 -12.60 -6.98 -3.08
CA SER A 528 -12.61 -7.24 -4.53
C SER A 528 -11.65 -6.29 -5.25
N ILE A 529 -11.05 -6.72 -6.36
CA ILE A 529 -10.22 -5.83 -7.19
C ILE A 529 -11.07 -4.75 -7.87
N LEU A 530 -12.29 -5.09 -8.30
CA LEU A 530 -13.21 -4.16 -8.98
C LEU A 530 -13.92 -3.21 -8.01
N GLU A 531 -13.79 -3.42 -6.70
CA GLU A 531 -14.47 -2.63 -5.68
C GLU A 531 -14.11 -1.13 -5.68
N ASP A 532 -12.87 -0.78 -6.05
CA ASP A 532 -12.39 0.60 -6.17
C ASP A 532 -12.51 1.16 -7.60
N SER A 533 -13.15 0.42 -8.52
CA SER A 533 -13.38 0.92 -9.87
C SER A 533 -14.25 2.16 -9.82
N ARG A 534 -13.74 3.28 -10.37
CA ARG A 534 -14.48 4.55 -10.51
C ARG A 534 -15.74 4.43 -11.37
N ILE A 535 -15.86 3.35 -12.14
CA ILE A 535 -16.91 3.14 -13.13
C ILE A 535 -17.95 2.11 -12.62
N LEU A 536 -17.55 1.13 -11.80
CA LEU A 536 -18.37 -0.03 -11.44
C LEU A 536 -18.09 -0.52 -10.00
N PRO A 537 -18.61 0.14 -8.94
CA PRO A 537 -18.37 -0.32 -7.58
C PRO A 537 -19.21 -1.55 -7.23
N PHE A 538 -18.58 -2.70 -6.98
CA PHE A 538 -19.20 -3.94 -6.47
C PHE A 538 -19.49 -3.89 -4.94
N ALA A 539 -19.71 -2.68 -4.40
CA ALA A 539 -19.64 -2.42 -2.97
C ALA A 539 -20.83 -3.00 -2.18
N GLY A 540 -20.56 -3.98 -1.30
CA GLY A 540 -21.58 -4.61 -0.43
C GLY A 540 -22.35 -5.75 -1.05
N ILE A 541 -21.87 -6.26 -2.17
CA ILE A 541 -22.45 -7.41 -2.86
C ILE A 541 -21.89 -8.73 -2.30
N TYR A 542 -20.66 -8.68 -1.78
CA TYR A 542 -19.96 -9.83 -1.22
C TYR A 542 -20.07 -9.88 0.30
N ASN A 543 -20.03 -11.10 0.83
CA ASN A 543 -20.28 -11.31 2.24
C ASN A 543 -19.08 -10.93 3.15
N THR A 544 -19.39 -10.64 4.42
CA THR A 544 -18.43 -10.45 5.51
C THR A 544 -18.76 -11.39 6.67
N TYR A 545 -17.78 -12.16 7.12
CA TYR A 545 -17.96 -13.13 8.21
C TYR A 545 -17.19 -12.70 9.45
N VAL A 546 -17.79 -12.82 10.62
CA VAL A 546 -17.11 -12.55 11.90
C VAL A 546 -16.70 -13.85 12.56
N VAL A 547 -15.42 -14.02 12.88
CA VAL A 547 -14.88 -15.17 13.57
C VAL A 547 -14.71 -14.81 15.06
N PRO A 548 -15.34 -15.53 16.01
CA PRO A 548 -15.23 -15.24 17.44
C PRO A 548 -13.80 -15.35 17.97
N ASN A 549 -13.03 -16.30 17.41
CA ASN A 549 -11.64 -16.57 17.77
C ASN A 549 -11.44 -16.79 19.30
N SER A 550 -12.40 -17.45 19.94
CA SER A 550 -12.48 -17.60 21.41
C SER A 550 -12.30 -19.04 21.92
N HIS A 551 -12.32 -20.04 21.04
CA HIS A 551 -12.16 -21.43 21.43
C HIS A 551 -10.79 -21.69 22.07
N ALA A 552 -10.70 -22.54 23.10
CA ALA A 552 -9.43 -22.82 23.79
C ALA A 552 -8.39 -23.47 22.86
N ASP A 553 -8.82 -24.43 22.05
CA ASP A 553 -7.99 -25.10 21.03
C ASP A 553 -7.70 -24.18 19.84
N CYS A 554 -6.41 -24.00 19.53
CA CYS A 554 -5.91 -23.20 18.41
C CYS A 554 -6.28 -23.79 17.04
N GLU A 555 -6.36 -25.12 16.93
CA GLU A 555 -6.68 -25.78 15.66
C GLU A 555 -8.14 -25.52 15.26
N VAL A 556 -9.05 -25.48 16.24
CA VAL A 556 -10.46 -25.10 16.01
C VAL A 556 -10.55 -23.64 15.55
N ARG A 557 -9.83 -22.72 16.19
CA ARG A 557 -9.79 -21.31 15.76
C ARG A 557 -9.21 -21.14 14.36
N CYS A 558 -8.13 -21.86 14.06
CA CYS A 558 -7.52 -21.87 12.72
C CYS A 558 -8.49 -22.40 11.67
N LYS A 559 -9.22 -23.48 11.96
CA LYS A 559 -10.25 -24.02 11.07
C LYS A 559 -11.38 -23.02 10.83
N GLN A 560 -11.93 -22.41 11.88
CA GLN A 560 -12.95 -21.38 11.76
C GLN A 560 -12.46 -20.21 10.89
N LEU A 561 -11.23 -19.72 11.09
CA LEU A 561 -10.69 -18.65 10.27
C LEU A 561 -10.52 -19.07 8.79
N ALA A 562 -10.02 -20.28 8.54
CA ALA A 562 -9.87 -20.81 7.19
C ALA A 562 -11.23 -20.98 6.49
N ASP A 563 -12.25 -21.49 7.20
CA ASP A 563 -13.60 -21.65 6.67
C ASP A 563 -14.24 -20.30 6.35
N ALA A 564 -14.01 -19.26 7.17
CA ALA A 564 -14.47 -17.90 6.86
C ALA A 564 -13.83 -17.34 5.58
N VAL A 565 -12.53 -17.56 5.38
CA VAL A 565 -11.83 -17.16 4.13
C VAL A 565 -12.45 -17.86 2.92
N LYS A 566 -12.70 -19.17 3.01
CA LYS A 566 -13.33 -19.94 1.93
C LYS A 566 -14.77 -19.51 1.65
N LEU A 567 -15.54 -19.13 2.69
CA LEU A 567 -16.89 -18.59 2.53
C LEU A 567 -16.89 -17.19 1.88
N VAL A 568 -15.88 -16.36 2.14
CA VAL A 568 -15.69 -15.11 1.40
C VAL A 568 -15.45 -15.41 -0.08
N TYR A 569 -14.60 -16.39 -0.41
CA TYR A 569 -14.39 -16.81 -1.81
C TYR A 569 -15.67 -17.38 -2.44
N ALA A 570 -16.44 -18.17 -1.70
CA ALA A 570 -17.72 -18.70 -2.15
C ALA A 570 -18.71 -17.58 -2.50
N SER A 571 -18.71 -16.49 -1.73
CA SER A 571 -19.64 -15.37 -1.91
C SER A 571 -19.51 -14.65 -3.25
N VAL A 572 -18.38 -14.80 -3.95
CA VAL A 572 -18.20 -14.28 -5.33
C VAL A 572 -19.21 -14.90 -6.29
N PHE A 573 -19.59 -16.15 -6.05
CA PHE A 573 -20.42 -16.95 -6.95
C PHE A 573 -21.88 -17.07 -6.49
N TYR A 574 -22.30 -16.30 -5.49
CA TYR A 574 -23.69 -16.23 -5.05
C TYR A 574 -24.58 -15.50 -6.05
N ALA A 575 -25.90 -15.66 -5.92
CA ALA A 575 -26.84 -15.21 -6.92
C ALA A 575 -26.78 -13.69 -7.12
N ALA A 576 -26.66 -12.91 -6.04
CA ALA A 576 -26.58 -11.45 -6.10
C ALA A 576 -25.35 -10.94 -6.89
N PRO A 577 -24.09 -11.32 -6.57
CA PRO A 577 -22.93 -10.90 -7.38
C PRO A 577 -22.94 -11.39 -8.81
N VAL A 578 -23.36 -12.64 -9.07
CA VAL A 578 -23.47 -13.17 -10.44
C VAL A 578 -24.48 -12.36 -11.26
N GLN A 579 -25.62 -12.02 -10.68
CA GLN A 579 -26.64 -11.22 -11.36
C GLN A 579 -26.19 -9.78 -11.58
N TYR A 580 -25.46 -9.20 -10.62
CA TYR A 580 -24.88 -7.87 -10.77
C TYR A 580 -23.85 -7.83 -11.90
N ALA A 581 -22.92 -8.79 -11.95
CA ALA A 581 -21.92 -8.88 -13.01
C ALA A 581 -22.58 -8.99 -14.40
N LYS A 582 -23.62 -9.83 -14.54
CA LYS A 582 -24.42 -9.91 -15.78
C LYS A 582 -25.07 -8.58 -16.16
N ASN A 583 -25.61 -7.86 -15.18
CA ASN A 583 -26.26 -6.58 -15.42
C ASN A 583 -25.28 -5.48 -15.85
N ALA A 584 -24.04 -5.57 -15.37
CA ALA A 584 -22.94 -4.66 -15.67
C ALA A 584 -22.12 -5.06 -16.91
N ASP A 585 -22.51 -6.13 -17.61
CA ASP A 585 -21.79 -6.71 -18.77
C ASP A 585 -20.35 -7.17 -18.44
N ILE A 586 -20.17 -7.73 -17.24
CA ILE A 586 -18.90 -8.25 -16.72
C ILE A 586 -18.99 -9.76 -16.56
N ARG A 587 -17.92 -10.47 -16.91
CA ARG A 587 -17.81 -11.91 -16.63
C ARG A 587 -17.37 -12.11 -15.19
N ILE A 588 -18.16 -12.86 -14.41
CA ILE A 588 -17.82 -13.14 -13.01
C ILE A 588 -16.50 -13.91 -12.85
N GLU A 589 -16.05 -14.62 -13.88
CA GLU A 589 -14.74 -15.30 -13.90
C GLU A 589 -13.55 -14.34 -13.92
N GLU A 590 -13.76 -13.09 -14.34
CA GLU A 590 -12.73 -12.04 -14.30
C GLU A 590 -12.60 -11.43 -12.89
N GLU A 591 -13.56 -11.73 -12.01
CA GLU A 591 -13.56 -11.24 -10.64
C GLU A 591 -12.49 -11.93 -9.80
N LYS A 592 -11.63 -11.13 -9.17
CA LYS A 592 -10.54 -11.60 -8.31
C LYS A 592 -10.75 -11.08 -6.90
N MET A 593 -10.67 -11.97 -5.93
CA MET A 593 -11.00 -11.67 -4.54
C MET A 593 -9.77 -11.73 -3.63
N ALA A 594 -9.43 -10.61 -3.00
CA ALA A 594 -8.56 -10.60 -1.82
C ALA A 594 -9.42 -10.69 -0.54
N VAL A 595 -8.82 -11.09 0.58
CA VAL A 595 -9.52 -11.19 1.87
C VAL A 595 -8.82 -10.34 2.91
N LEU A 596 -9.56 -9.39 3.50
CA LEU A 596 -9.11 -8.58 4.62
C LEU A 596 -9.58 -9.20 5.93
N ILE A 597 -8.65 -9.69 6.73
CA ILE A 597 -8.86 -10.18 8.09
C ILE A 597 -8.47 -9.04 9.04
N GLN A 598 -9.44 -8.48 9.74
CA GLN A 598 -9.25 -7.31 10.60
C GLN A 598 -9.70 -7.61 12.02
N GLU A 599 -8.97 -7.12 13.01
CA GLU A 599 -9.40 -7.17 14.42
C GLU A 599 -10.76 -6.47 14.59
N LEU A 600 -11.71 -7.16 15.21
CA LEU A 600 -13.01 -6.60 15.52
C LEU A 600 -12.89 -5.71 16.75
N VAL A 601 -13.22 -4.43 16.59
CA VAL A 601 -13.12 -3.43 17.66
C VAL A 601 -14.23 -3.62 18.69
N GLY A 602 -13.87 -3.72 19.96
CA GLY A 602 -14.83 -3.78 21.07
C GLY A 602 -14.17 -3.97 22.42
N GLU A 603 -15.01 -3.96 23.47
CA GLU A 603 -14.64 -4.28 24.85
C GLU A 603 -15.49 -5.47 25.33
N LEU A 604 -14.97 -6.24 26.29
CA LEU A 604 -15.65 -7.38 26.87
C LEU A 604 -16.51 -6.97 28.09
N TYR A 605 -17.82 -7.25 28.01
CA TYR A 605 -18.83 -7.01 29.04
C TYR A 605 -19.45 -8.35 29.48
N GLY A 606 -18.86 -8.98 30.49
CA GLY A 606 -19.19 -10.37 30.81
C GLY A 606 -18.81 -11.25 29.62
N ASP A 607 -19.79 -11.91 29.01
CA ASP A 607 -19.59 -12.74 27.81
C ASP A 607 -19.88 -11.99 26.50
N LEU A 608 -20.28 -10.72 26.58
CA LEU A 608 -20.68 -9.91 25.43
C LEU A 608 -19.53 -9.03 24.94
N TYR A 609 -19.27 -9.03 23.64
CA TYR A 609 -18.23 -8.23 23.00
C TYR A 609 -18.83 -7.24 22.01
N TYR A 610 -18.62 -5.93 22.25
CA TYR A 610 -19.09 -4.86 21.38
C TYR A 610 -18.35 -3.53 21.65
N PRO A 611 -18.25 -2.62 20.67
CA PRO A 611 -17.68 -1.29 20.86
C PRO A 611 -18.71 -0.33 21.48
N ALA A 612 -18.22 0.71 22.16
CA ALA A 612 -19.08 1.76 22.71
C ALA A 612 -19.82 2.53 21.60
N ILE A 613 -19.16 2.76 20.46
CA ILE A 613 -19.72 3.48 19.31
C ILE A 613 -19.28 2.80 18.02
N SER A 614 -20.19 2.64 17.08
CA SER A 614 -19.90 2.43 15.67
C SER A 614 -20.47 3.58 14.85
N GLY A 615 -19.83 3.90 13.73
CA GLY A 615 -20.28 5.01 12.92
C GLY A 615 -19.86 4.93 11.45
N VAL A 616 -20.65 5.61 10.63
CA VAL A 616 -20.39 5.86 9.21
C VAL A 616 -20.44 7.36 8.98
N ALA A 617 -19.36 7.91 8.45
CA ALA A 617 -19.21 9.33 8.15
C ALA A 617 -19.06 9.53 6.63
N GLN A 618 -19.87 10.42 6.07
CA GLN A 618 -19.85 10.77 4.65
C GLN A 618 -19.47 12.24 4.51
N SER A 619 -18.54 12.55 3.61
CA SER A 619 -18.12 13.93 3.36
C SER A 619 -19.13 14.74 2.56
N TYR A 620 -20.14 14.07 1.99
CA TYR A 620 -21.22 14.69 1.24
C TYR A 620 -22.56 14.15 1.74
N ASN A 621 -23.49 15.05 2.06
CA ASN A 621 -24.85 14.71 2.43
C ASN A 621 -25.78 14.89 1.22
N PHE A 622 -26.37 13.81 0.72
CA PHE A 622 -27.31 13.86 -0.40
C PHE A 622 -28.67 14.47 -0.02
N TYR A 623 -29.01 14.52 1.26
CA TYR A 623 -30.30 14.98 1.75
C TYR A 623 -30.13 15.97 2.90
N PRO A 624 -29.53 17.14 2.66
CA PRO A 624 -29.47 18.17 3.68
C PRO A 624 -30.85 18.75 3.93
N TYR A 625 -31.17 19.04 5.19
CA TYR A 625 -32.31 19.83 5.59
C TYR A 625 -31.83 21.17 6.13
N TYR A 626 -32.63 22.23 5.99
CA TYR A 626 -32.24 23.57 6.42
C TYR A 626 -31.85 23.60 7.92
N PRO A 627 -30.71 24.20 8.30
CA PRO A 627 -29.79 25.01 7.50
C PRO A 627 -28.57 24.27 6.89
N LEU A 628 -28.53 22.94 6.97
CA LEU A 628 -27.39 22.12 6.50
C LEU A 628 -27.14 22.28 4.99
N GLN A 629 -25.89 22.20 4.58
CA GLN A 629 -25.47 22.13 3.18
C GLN A 629 -24.98 20.71 2.80
N PRO A 630 -25.08 20.30 1.53
CA PRO A 630 -24.57 19.00 1.09
C PRO A 630 -23.09 18.77 1.45
N GLU A 631 -22.23 19.77 1.25
CA GLU A 631 -20.78 19.68 1.47
C GLU A 631 -20.36 19.63 2.94
N GLU A 632 -21.31 19.85 3.86
CA GLU A 632 -21.06 19.77 5.31
C GLU A 632 -21.07 18.33 5.83
N GLY A 633 -21.41 17.36 4.98
CA GLY A 633 -21.37 15.94 5.28
C GLY A 633 -22.38 15.50 6.32
N THR A 634 -22.44 14.19 6.55
CA THR A 634 -23.36 13.55 7.50
C THR A 634 -22.68 12.38 8.20
N VAL A 635 -23.05 12.11 9.46
CA VAL A 635 -22.55 11.00 10.26
C VAL A 635 -23.73 10.27 10.87
N SER A 636 -23.74 8.95 10.74
CA SER A 636 -24.62 8.05 11.47
C SER A 636 -23.84 7.35 12.58
N LEU A 637 -24.37 7.38 13.81
CA LEU A 637 -23.79 6.73 15.00
C LEU A 637 -24.76 5.71 15.59
N ALA A 638 -24.21 4.59 16.04
CA ALA A 638 -24.94 3.57 16.79
C ALA A 638 -24.14 3.09 18.00
N LEU A 639 -24.85 2.71 19.07
CA LEU A 639 -24.28 1.88 20.13
C LEU A 639 -24.07 0.45 19.60
N GLY A 640 -22.96 -0.19 19.99
CA GLY A 640 -22.65 -1.58 19.63
C GLY A 640 -22.06 -1.71 18.23
N LEU A 641 -22.11 -2.93 17.68
CA LEU A 641 -21.55 -3.25 16.37
C LEU A 641 -22.29 -2.51 15.23
N GLY A 642 -21.55 -2.12 14.19
CA GLY A 642 -22.04 -1.33 13.06
C GLY A 642 -23.15 -1.97 12.21
N LYS A 643 -23.52 -3.23 12.50
CA LYS A 643 -24.64 -3.95 11.88
C LYS A 643 -25.94 -3.14 11.96
N ALA A 644 -26.18 -2.39 13.04
CA ALA A 644 -27.35 -1.52 13.19
C ALA A 644 -27.45 -0.44 12.09
N ILE A 645 -26.31 0.13 11.67
CA ILE A 645 -26.27 1.15 10.62
C ILE A 645 -26.53 0.51 9.25
N VAL A 646 -25.95 -0.66 9.00
CA VAL A 646 -26.08 -1.41 7.75
C VAL A 646 -27.53 -1.88 7.53
N GLU A 647 -28.18 -2.39 8.58
CA GLU A 647 -29.60 -2.80 8.55
C GLU A 647 -30.57 -1.62 8.51
N GLY A 648 -30.08 -0.38 8.64
CA GLY A 648 -30.91 0.82 8.60
C GLY A 648 -31.84 0.96 9.79
N GLU A 649 -31.43 0.48 10.97
CA GLU A 649 -32.17 0.67 12.22
C GLU A 649 -32.18 2.15 12.66
N TRP A 650 -32.89 2.46 13.75
CA TRP A 650 -32.88 3.79 14.36
C TRP A 650 -31.49 4.11 14.91
N VAL A 651 -30.76 4.96 14.18
CA VAL A 651 -29.40 5.43 14.51
C VAL A 651 -29.38 6.95 14.66
N TYR A 652 -28.42 7.46 15.43
CA TYR A 652 -28.30 8.91 15.65
C TYR A 652 -27.57 9.56 14.49
N ARG A 653 -28.18 10.57 13.85
CA ARG A 653 -27.57 11.28 12.73
C ARG A 653 -27.29 12.74 13.03
N PHE A 654 -26.15 13.23 12.58
CA PHE A 654 -25.77 14.63 12.69
C PHE A 654 -24.80 15.05 11.58
N SER A 655 -24.72 16.35 11.30
CA SER A 655 -23.63 16.88 10.46
C SER A 655 -22.41 17.21 11.33
N PRO A 656 -21.20 16.78 10.95
CA PRO A 656 -19.97 17.21 11.63
C PRO A 656 -19.84 18.73 11.74
N ALA A 657 -20.33 19.50 10.76
CA ALA A 657 -20.31 20.95 10.79
C ALA A 657 -21.18 21.52 11.91
N HIS A 658 -22.34 20.90 12.17
CA HIS A 658 -23.35 21.35 13.13
C HIS A 658 -23.67 20.25 14.18
N PRO A 659 -22.70 19.82 15.02
CA PRO A 659 -22.88 18.66 15.89
C PRO A 659 -23.88 18.88 17.03
N LYS A 660 -24.16 20.14 17.36
CA LYS A 660 -25.12 20.53 18.41
C LYS A 660 -26.56 20.64 17.89
N LEU A 661 -26.77 20.53 16.59
CA LEU A 661 -28.10 20.60 16.01
C LEU A 661 -28.87 19.33 16.37
N ASN A 662 -30.03 19.51 17.01
CA ASN A 662 -30.83 18.37 17.46
C ASN A 662 -31.44 17.63 16.26
N PRO A 663 -31.66 16.31 16.36
CA PRO A 663 -32.40 15.56 15.36
C PRO A 663 -33.80 16.15 15.14
N LEU A 664 -34.34 16.01 13.92
CA LEU A 664 -35.68 16.47 13.54
C LEU A 664 -36.77 15.62 14.24
N VAL A 665 -37.01 15.89 15.51
CA VAL A 665 -38.08 15.31 16.32
C VAL A 665 -38.92 16.43 16.94
N SER A 666 -40.23 16.23 17.02
CA SER A 666 -41.18 17.26 17.50
C SER A 666 -41.14 17.43 19.02
N GLY A 667 -40.54 16.49 19.77
CA GLY A 667 -40.35 16.59 21.22
C GLY A 667 -39.81 15.31 21.89
N PRO A 668 -39.57 15.35 23.21
CA PRO A 668 -38.98 14.25 23.99
C PRO A 668 -39.68 12.88 23.87
N ARG A 669 -41.02 12.87 23.87
CA ARG A 669 -41.81 11.63 23.68
C ARG A 669 -41.64 11.00 22.32
N GLU A 670 -41.52 11.82 21.28
CA GLU A 670 -41.29 11.33 19.93
C GLU A 670 -39.87 10.78 19.80
N TYR A 671 -38.89 11.44 20.43
CA TYR A 671 -37.52 10.95 20.50
C TYR A 671 -37.43 9.57 21.16
N LEU A 672 -38.14 9.35 22.28
CA LEU A 672 -38.21 8.03 22.93
C LEU A 672 -38.68 6.93 21.96
N LYS A 673 -39.62 7.24 21.06
CA LYS A 673 -40.12 6.29 20.05
C LYS A 673 -39.17 6.11 18.86
N LYS A 674 -38.44 7.16 18.48
CA LYS A 674 -37.57 7.23 17.29
C LYS A 674 -36.07 7.21 17.64
N SER A 675 -35.71 6.61 18.76
CA SER A 675 -34.32 6.45 19.20
C SER A 675 -33.90 4.99 19.17
N GLN A 676 -32.59 4.75 19.16
CA GLN A 676 -32.04 3.41 19.20
C GLN A 676 -32.52 2.67 20.45
N ASN A 677 -33.26 1.57 20.28
CA ASN A 677 -33.81 0.76 21.36
C ASN A 677 -33.08 -0.60 21.51
N ALA A 678 -32.31 -0.99 20.50
CA ALA A 678 -31.53 -2.21 20.45
C ALA A 678 -30.16 -1.99 19.83
N PHE A 679 -29.21 -2.89 20.13
CA PHE A 679 -27.87 -2.89 19.57
C PHE A 679 -27.39 -4.31 19.32
N TYR A 680 -26.32 -4.45 18.52
CA TYR A 680 -25.74 -5.75 18.18
C TYR A 680 -24.42 -5.98 18.94
N ALA A 681 -24.26 -7.18 19.47
CA ALA A 681 -23.05 -7.67 20.12
C ALA A 681 -22.77 -9.13 19.73
N ILE A 682 -21.58 -9.63 20.09
CA ILE A 682 -21.24 -11.05 19.95
C ILE A 682 -21.16 -11.66 21.35
N ASN A 683 -21.73 -12.84 21.54
CA ASN A 683 -21.51 -13.61 22.77
C ASN A 683 -20.32 -14.55 22.57
N ILE A 684 -19.23 -14.32 23.28
CA ILE A 684 -17.94 -14.99 23.09
C ILE A 684 -17.97 -16.47 23.52
N GLU A 685 -18.70 -16.79 24.59
CA GLU A 685 -18.81 -18.14 25.14
C GLU A 685 -19.73 -19.01 24.27
N GLU A 686 -20.94 -18.54 23.99
CA GLU A 686 -21.91 -19.21 23.10
C GLU A 686 -21.31 -19.44 21.70
N SER A 687 -20.41 -18.56 21.26
CA SER A 687 -19.82 -18.63 19.91
C SER A 687 -18.55 -19.46 19.79
N ALA A 688 -17.96 -19.93 20.90
CA ALA A 688 -16.68 -20.63 20.87
C ALA A 688 -16.70 -21.91 20.01
N GLY A 689 -17.81 -22.66 20.04
CA GLY A 689 -17.98 -23.92 19.32
C GLY A 689 -18.77 -23.85 18.02
N ILE A 690 -19.12 -22.65 17.53
CA ILE A 690 -19.99 -22.50 16.36
C ILE A 690 -19.28 -22.94 15.08
N THR A 691 -20.02 -23.61 14.20
CA THR A 691 -19.63 -23.88 12.81
C THR A 691 -20.13 -22.75 11.92
N LEU A 692 -19.28 -22.25 11.03
CA LEU A 692 -19.63 -21.18 10.11
C LEU A 692 -20.69 -21.65 9.10
N HIS A 693 -21.65 -20.78 8.82
CA HIS A 693 -22.72 -21.01 7.85
C HIS A 693 -22.65 -19.97 6.72
N ALA A 694 -23.40 -20.20 5.64
CA ALA A 694 -23.50 -19.26 4.53
C ALA A 694 -24.19 -17.93 4.90
N ASP A 695 -25.09 -17.96 5.89
CA ASP A 695 -25.72 -16.76 6.44
C ASP A 695 -24.71 -15.98 7.29
N GLU A 696 -24.66 -14.66 7.14
CA GLU A 696 -23.79 -13.76 7.91
C GLU A 696 -24.30 -13.48 9.32
N ASN A 697 -25.60 -13.68 9.56
CA ASN A 697 -26.26 -13.24 10.79
C ASN A 697 -26.09 -14.17 11.99
N TYR A 698 -25.57 -15.37 11.77
CA TYR A 698 -25.52 -16.47 12.74
C TYR A 698 -24.86 -16.13 14.09
N ILE A 699 -23.95 -15.15 14.13
CA ILE A 699 -23.16 -14.79 15.33
C ILE A 699 -23.67 -13.55 16.06
N TYR A 700 -24.51 -12.74 15.43
CA TYR A 700 -24.93 -11.45 15.99
C TYR A 700 -26.09 -11.64 16.97
N LYS A 701 -25.94 -11.13 18.20
CA LYS A 701 -26.99 -11.09 19.21
C LYS A 701 -27.55 -9.68 19.32
N LYS A 702 -28.87 -9.55 19.10
CA LYS A 702 -29.59 -8.27 19.26
C LYS A 702 -30.00 -8.10 20.72
N LEU A 703 -29.56 -7.02 21.35
CA LEU A 703 -29.73 -6.72 22.77
C LEU A 703 -30.45 -5.38 22.96
N THR A 704 -31.08 -5.19 24.12
CA THR A 704 -31.78 -3.93 24.45
C THR A 704 -30.85 -2.93 25.12
N VAL A 705 -31.13 -1.62 25.02
CA VAL A 705 -30.36 -0.57 25.71
C VAL A 705 -30.29 -0.78 27.23
N SER A 706 -31.28 -1.44 27.83
CA SER A 706 -31.24 -1.82 29.25
C SER A 706 -30.08 -2.75 29.60
N GLN A 707 -29.63 -3.61 28.66
CA GLN A 707 -28.44 -4.43 28.85
C GLN A 707 -27.18 -3.57 28.88
N ALA A 708 -27.04 -2.60 27.96
CA ALA A 708 -25.92 -1.67 27.94
C ALA A 708 -25.83 -0.81 29.22
N TYR A 709 -26.96 -0.48 29.82
CA TYR A 709 -26.98 0.18 31.13
C TYR A 709 -26.40 -0.72 32.25
N LYS A 710 -26.75 -2.01 32.27
CA LYS A 710 -26.17 -2.99 33.21
C LYS A 710 -24.67 -3.17 32.99
N ASP A 711 -24.24 -3.13 31.74
CA ASP A 711 -22.85 -3.24 31.32
C ASP A 711 -22.04 -1.96 31.63
N GLN A 712 -22.70 -0.88 32.07
CA GLN A 712 -22.13 0.44 32.34
C GLN A 712 -21.49 1.11 31.11
N SER A 713 -21.91 0.75 29.89
CA SER A 713 -21.34 1.26 28.64
C SER A 713 -21.97 2.57 28.15
N LEU A 714 -23.02 3.07 28.82
CA LEU A 714 -23.79 4.23 28.37
C LEU A 714 -23.23 5.60 28.82
N GLU A 715 -22.18 5.67 29.65
CA GLU A 715 -21.72 6.92 30.26
C GLU A 715 -21.46 8.06 29.25
N TYR A 716 -20.88 7.74 28.10
CA TYR A 716 -20.51 8.72 27.08
C TYR A 716 -21.60 8.97 26.03
N ILE A 717 -22.63 8.12 25.97
CA ILE A 717 -23.57 8.13 24.85
C ILE A 717 -25.04 8.21 25.27
N GLY A 718 -25.32 7.99 26.56
CA GLY A 718 -26.67 7.83 27.08
C GLY A 718 -27.25 9.10 27.70
N SER A 719 -28.57 9.23 27.59
CA SER A 719 -29.42 10.17 28.33
C SER A 719 -30.54 9.41 29.05
N THR A 720 -31.27 10.09 29.93
CA THR A 720 -32.44 9.56 30.62
C THR A 720 -33.67 10.39 30.27
N TYR A 721 -34.77 9.72 29.91
CA TYR A 721 -36.07 10.37 29.76
C TYR A 721 -36.81 10.41 31.10
N SER A 722 -37.27 11.60 31.49
CA SER A 722 -38.18 11.80 32.63
C SER A 722 -39.60 11.90 32.11
N ALA A 723 -40.45 10.94 32.51
CA ALA A 723 -41.87 10.96 32.17
C ALA A 723 -42.64 12.04 32.97
N GLU A 724 -42.13 12.42 34.15
CA GLU A 724 -42.73 13.43 35.03
C GLU A 724 -42.58 14.84 34.45
N ASP A 725 -41.37 15.17 33.98
CA ASP A 725 -41.03 16.50 33.45
C ASP A 725 -41.21 16.61 31.92
N ASP A 726 -41.52 15.48 31.27
CA ASP A 726 -41.52 15.29 29.82
C ASP A 726 -40.24 15.83 29.14
N CYS A 727 -39.08 15.53 29.72
CA CYS A 727 -37.79 16.06 29.26
C CYS A 727 -36.70 14.98 29.20
N ILE A 728 -35.61 15.30 28.49
CA ILE A 728 -34.44 14.43 28.37
C ILE A 728 -33.30 15.06 29.14
N TYR A 729 -32.80 14.34 30.14
CA TYR A 729 -31.60 14.71 30.88
C TYR A 729 -30.39 14.02 30.26
N ASP A 730 -29.36 14.80 29.92
CA ASP A 730 -28.12 14.33 29.27
C ASP A 730 -27.18 13.58 30.23
N ASN A 731 -27.72 12.67 31.03
CA ASN A 731 -26.99 11.77 31.92
C ASN A 731 -27.76 10.45 32.11
N VAL A 732 -27.06 9.44 32.64
CA VAL A 732 -27.62 8.09 32.88
C VAL A 732 -27.96 7.81 34.34
N TYR A 733 -27.75 8.77 35.25
CA TYR A 733 -27.88 8.55 36.69
C TYR A 733 -29.31 8.72 37.21
N GLN A 734 -30.16 9.46 36.49
CA GLN A 734 -31.55 9.65 36.88
C GLN A 734 -32.39 8.38 36.71
N ALA A 735 -33.49 8.30 37.46
CA ALA A 735 -34.50 7.27 37.27
C ALA A 735 -35.27 7.52 35.95
N GLY A 736 -35.59 6.44 35.23
CA GLY A 736 -36.37 6.51 33.99
C GLY A 736 -35.72 5.77 32.80
N PRO A 737 -36.44 5.65 31.67
CA PRO A 737 -35.95 4.99 30.47
C PRO A 737 -34.64 5.60 29.95
N LYS A 738 -33.69 4.72 29.59
CA LYS A 738 -32.39 5.12 29.05
C LYS A 738 -32.49 5.26 27.53
N LEU A 739 -31.88 6.32 27.02
CA LEU A 739 -31.88 6.71 25.61
C LEU A 739 -30.44 6.79 25.10
N VAL A 740 -30.23 6.48 23.82
CA VAL A 740 -28.97 6.76 23.12
C VAL A 740 -29.10 8.11 22.41
N THR A 741 -28.29 9.09 22.81
CA THR A 741 -28.36 10.48 22.31
C THR A 741 -27.01 11.03 21.88
N PHE A 742 -25.91 10.42 22.34
CA PHE A 742 -24.55 10.94 22.16
C PHE A 742 -24.34 12.37 22.70
N ALA A 743 -25.26 12.88 23.53
CA ALA A 743 -25.20 14.25 24.05
C ALA A 743 -23.90 14.58 24.81
N PRO A 744 -23.35 13.69 25.69
CA PRO A 744 -22.08 13.94 26.36
C PRO A 744 -20.91 14.22 25.39
N ILE A 745 -20.92 13.60 24.21
CA ILE A 745 -19.90 13.79 23.17
C ILE A 745 -20.24 14.99 22.30
N LEU A 746 -21.45 15.07 21.76
CA LEU A 746 -21.80 16.05 20.71
C LEU A 746 -22.09 17.45 21.27
N LYS A 747 -22.73 17.56 22.44
CA LYS A 747 -23.07 18.85 23.06
C LYS A 747 -21.96 19.36 23.98
N TYR A 748 -21.39 18.46 24.78
CA TYR A 748 -20.43 18.81 25.84
C TYR A 748 -18.97 18.48 25.49
N ASN A 749 -18.70 17.90 24.31
CA ASN A 749 -17.36 17.62 23.81
C ASN A 749 -16.48 16.80 24.79
N ARG A 750 -17.07 15.83 25.52
CA ARG A 750 -16.31 14.92 26.40
C ARG A 750 -15.29 14.07 25.65
N LEU A 751 -15.48 13.86 24.34
CA LEU A 751 -14.53 13.20 23.45
C LEU A 751 -14.39 14.01 22.16
N PRO A 752 -13.18 14.11 21.57
CA PRO A 752 -12.92 14.89 20.35
C PRO A 752 -13.43 14.19 19.06
N LEU A 753 -14.54 13.44 19.14
CA LEU A 753 -15.06 12.61 18.06
C LEU A 753 -15.33 13.41 16.78
N THR A 754 -16.03 14.54 16.90
CA THR A 754 -16.39 15.37 15.75
C THR A 754 -15.15 15.93 15.05
N GLN A 755 -14.11 16.31 15.82
CA GLN A 755 -12.89 16.87 15.24
C GLN A 755 -12.06 15.79 14.51
N ILE A 756 -12.01 14.58 15.07
CA ILE A 756 -11.35 13.43 14.44
C ILE A 756 -12.04 13.07 13.12
N ILE A 757 -13.37 12.99 13.11
CA ILE A 757 -14.14 12.71 11.90
C ILE A 757 -13.89 13.79 10.83
N LYS A 758 -13.89 15.07 11.21
CA LYS A 758 -13.58 16.18 10.27
C LYS A 758 -12.20 16.04 9.65
N ASP A 759 -11.19 15.75 10.46
CA ASP A 759 -9.82 15.59 9.99
C ASP A 759 -9.68 14.39 9.06
N LEU A 760 -10.31 13.26 9.40
CA LEU A 760 -10.30 12.05 8.58
C LEU A 760 -11.07 12.22 7.26
N LEU A 761 -12.25 12.83 7.27
CA LEU A 761 -13.00 13.14 6.04
C LEU A 761 -12.22 14.09 5.13
N ARG A 762 -11.57 15.12 5.71
CA ARG A 762 -10.72 16.03 4.95
C ARG A 762 -9.52 15.31 4.35
N LEU A 763 -8.85 14.48 5.13
CA LEU A 763 -7.70 13.68 4.69
C LEU A 763 -8.10 12.71 3.58
N GLY A 764 -9.22 12.00 3.74
CA GLY A 764 -9.76 11.10 2.73
C GLY A 764 -10.13 11.83 1.43
N LYS A 765 -10.87 12.95 1.51
CA LYS A 765 -11.25 13.76 0.35
C LYS A 765 -10.04 14.29 -0.42
N GLN A 766 -9.02 14.78 0.29
CA GLN A 766 -7.77 15.24 -0.33
C GLN A 766 -6.99 14.09 -0.98
N SER A 767 -7.06 12.89 -0.41
CA SER A 767 -6.29 11.74 -0.89
C SER A 767 -6.93 11.06 -2.10
N PHE A 768 -8.25 10.88 -2.08
CA PHE A 768 -9.01 10.21 -3.15
C PHE A 768 -9.40 11.17 -4.28
N GLY A 769 -9.33 12.49 -4.05
CA GLY A 769 -9.73 13.51 -5.02
C GLY A 769 -11.23 13.58 -5.29
N THR A 770 -12.04 12.93 -4.46
CA THR A 770 -13.50 12.90 -4.51
C THR A 770 -14.07 12.88 -3.09
N ASP A 771 -15.38 13.04 -2.94
CA ASP A 771 -16.06 12.81 -1.66
C ASP A 771 -15.89 11.36 -1.20
N VAL A 772 -15.91 11.13 0.10
CA VAL A 772 -15.56 9.83 0.71
C VAL A 772 -16.52 9.46 1.83
N GLU A 773 -16.72 8.16 1.99
CA GLU A 773 -17.35 7.53 3.13
C GLU A 773 -16.29 6.84 3.99
N ILE A 774 -16.42 6.96 5.30
CA ILE A 774 -15.52 6.36 6.29
C ILE A 774 -16.35 5.56 7.30
N GLU A 775 -16.00 4.30 7.49
CA GLU A 775 -16.51 3.47 8.59
C GLU A 775 -15.52 3.51 9.76
N PHE A 776 -16.02 3.65 10.98
CA PHE A 776 -15.19 3.70 12.18
C PHE A 776 -15.89 3.06 13.39
N ALA A 777 -15.10 2.73 14.41
CA ALA A 777 -15.59 2.33 15.72
C ALA A 777 -14.78 3.02 16.83
N VAL A 778 -15.42 3.31 17.95
CA VAL A 778 -14.78 3.89 19.13
C VAL A 778 -14.83 2.86 20.25
N ASN A 779 -13.64 2.52 20.77
CA ASN A 779 -13.53 1.71 21.97
C ASN A 779 -13.25 2.59 23.19
N ILE A 780 -13.98 2.35 24.27
CA ILE A 780 -13.80 3.03 25.55
C ILE A 780 -13.53 1.92 26.57
N PRO A 781 -12.25 1.65 26.90
CA PRO A 781 -11.90 0.59 27.82
C PRO A 781 -12.47 0.83 29.23
N LYS A 782 -12.78 -0.26 29.95
CA LYS A 782 -13.20 -0.18 31.36
C LYS A 782 -12.06 0.25 32.29
N ASP A 783 -10.84 -0.14 31.94
CA ASP A 783 -9.63 0.25 32.65
C ASP A 783 -9.28 1.70 32.31
N ALA A 784 -9.41 2.58 33.31
CA ALA A 784 -9.14 4.01 33.17
C ALA A 784 -7.68 4.33 32.79
N ASN A 785 -6.74 3.39 32.98
CA ASN A 785 -5.35 3.56 32.57
C ASN A 785 -5.12 3.29 31.08
N LYS A 786 -6.08 2.66 30.39
CA LYS A 786 -5.98 2.42 28.94
C LYS A 786 -6.51 3.63 28.17
N PRO A 787 -5.82 4.05 27.09
CA PRO A 787 -6.29 5.15 26.26
C PRO A 787 -7.60 4.76 25.57
N LYS A 788 -8.49 5.73 25.38
CA LYS A 788 -9.66 5.58 24.51
C LYS A 788 -9.19 5.55 23.06
N GLU A 789 -9.89 4.82 22.20
CA GLU A 789 -9.39 4.52 20.86
C GLU A 789 -10.45 4.82 19.79
N PHE A 790 -10.09 5.65 18.82
CA PHE A 790 -10.81 5.77 17.56
C PHE A 790 -10.17 4.84 16.54
N ASN A 791 -10.94 3.86 16.08
CA ASN A 791 -10.50 2.85 15.15
C ASN A 791 -11.09 3.12 13.77
N PHE A 792 -10.21 3.41 12.82
CA PHE A 792 -10.53 3.57 11.41
C PHE A 792 -10.72 2.20 10.76
N LEU A 793 -11.92 1.88 10.26
CA LEU A 793 -12.25 0.54 9.75
C LEU A 793 -12.17 0.46 8.23
N GLN A 794 -12.70 1.47 7.52
CA GLN A 794 -12.76 1.48 6.06
C GLN A 794 -12.89 2.89 5.50
N ILE A 795 -12.35 3.14 4.30
CA ILE A 795 -12.68 4.29 3.43
C ILE A 795 -13.28 3.77 2.12
N ARG A 796 -14.20 4.52 1.53
CA ARG A 796 -14.67 4.34 0.15
C ARG A 796 -14.83 5.68 -0.54
N PRO A 797 -14.50 5.81 -1.84
CA PRO A 797 -14.90 6.98 -2.62
C PRO A 797 -16.42 6.99 -2.81
N MET A 798 -17.04 8.16 -2.63
CA MET A 798 -18.43 8.41 -2.98
C MET A 798 -18.50 8.84 -4.44
N VAL A 799 -19.37 8.19 -5.20
CA VAL A 799 -19.72 8.61 -6.55
C VAL A 799 -20.79 9.70 -6.40
N VAL A 800 -20.34 10.94 -6.26
CA VAL A 800 -21.23 12.09 -6.37
C VAL A 800 -21.38 12.37 -7.86
N GLY A 801 -22.61 12.30 -8.39
CA GLY A 801 -22.92 12.54 -9.79
C GLY A 801 -22.38 13.89 -10.27
N ARG A 802 -21.14 13.89 -10.78
CA ARG A 802 -20.48 15.03 -11.41
C ARG A 802 -20.13 14.65 -12.84
N GLU A 803 -21.12 14.22 -13.60
CA GLU A 803 -21.02 14.30 -15.04
C GLU A 803 -21.24 15.76 -15.46
N ALA A 804 -20.47 16.22 -16.44
CA ALA A 804 -20.38 17.62 -16.85
C ALA A 804 -21.60 18.10 -17.67
N PHE A 805 -22.64 17.28 -17.84
CA PHE A 805 -23.78 17.59 -18.69
C PHE A 805 -24.94 18.17 -17.89
N GLN A 806 -25.22 19.46 -18.12
CA GLN A 806 -26.49 20.05 -17.73
C GLN A 806 -27.59 19.46 -18.62
N ILE A 807 -28.48 18.66 -18.03
CA ILE A 807 -29.57 18.05 -18.79
C ILE A 807 -30.71 19.06 -18.87
N ASN A 808 -30.94 19.58 -20.08
CA ASN A 808 -32.09 20.45 -20.32
C ASN A 808 -33.38 19.63 -20.22
N MET A 809 -34.11 19.88 -19.13
CA MET A 809 -35.45 19.41 -18.93
C MET A 809 -36.42 20.34 -19.65
N ASP A 810 -37.26 19.76 -20.49
CA ASP A 810 -38.33 20.52 -21.13
C ASP A 810 -39.56 20.37 -20.24
N GLU A 811 -39.91 21.43 -19.51
CA GLU A 811 -41.08 21.47 -18.63
C GLU A 811 -42.39 21.63 -19.42
N SER A 812 -42.33 21.84 -20.74
CA SER A 812 -43.50 21.99 -21.61
C SER A 812 -44.13 20.68 -22.09
N ILE A 813 -43.42 19.55 -21.94
CA ILE A 813 -43.90 18.21 -22.34
C ILE A 813 -44.69 17.60 -21.19
N GLU A 814 -45.87 17.04 -21.46
CA GLU A 814 -46.68 16.41 -20.43
C GLU A 814 -45.92 15.26 -19.73
N SER A 815 -45.85 15.31 -18.39
CA SER A 815 -45.24 14.29 -17.56
C SER A 815 -46.30 13.55 -16.72
N TRP A 816 -46.00 12.31 -16.35
CA TRP A 816 -46.81 11.54 -15.40
C TRP A 816 -46.10 11.33 -14.06
N CYS A 817 -44.80 11.60 -13.99
CA CYS A 817 -44.04 11.62 -12.75
C CYS A 817 -42.99 12.74 -12.81
N TYR A 818 -42.90 13.55 -11.75
CA TYR A 818 -41.78 14.46 -11.54
C TYR A 818 -41.38 14.49 -10.07
N SER A 819 -40.10 14.73 -9.81
CA SER A 819 -39.58 14.92 -8.45
C SER A 819 -38.42 15.91 -8.45
N LYS A 820 -38.31 16.70 -7.37
CA LYS A 820 -37.13 17.53 -7.01
C LYS A 820 -36.23 16.82 -5.99
N ARG A 821 -36.47 15.52 -5.76
CA ARG A 821 -35.71 14.63 -4.89
C ARG A 821 -35.33 13.38 -5.68
N THR A 822 -34.41 13.55 -6.62
CA THR A 822 -33.92 12.45 -7.45
C THR A 822 -32.46 12.14 -7.21
N ILE A 823 -32.06 10.91 -7.52
CA ILE A 823 -30.66 10.50 -7.62
C ILE A 823 -30.42 9.94 -9.02
N GLY A 824 -29.22 10.17 -9.52
CA GLY A 824 -28.78 9.79 -10.85
C GLY A 824 -28.57 11.02 -11.73
N ASN A 825 -27.96 10.81 -12.88
CA ASN A 825 -27.78 11.84 -13.90
C ASN A 825 -27.82 11.15 -15.26
N GLY A 826 -28.73 11.57 -16.14
CA GLY A 826 -28.81 10.95 -17.47
C GLY A 826 -30.15 11.10 -18.18
N ILE A 827 -30.16 10.65 -19.43
CA ILE A 827 -31.35 10.51 -20.26
C ILE A 827 -31.55 9.01 -20.51
N TYR A 828 -32.65 8.47 -20.00
CA TYR A 828 -33.02 7.07 -20.19
C TYR A 828 -34.02 6.97 -21.34
N GLN A 829 -33.64 6.21 -22.35
CA GLN A 829 -34.43 5.93 -23.55
C GLN A 829 -34.56 4.41 -23.69
N ASN A 830 -35.56 3.94 -24.44
CA ASN A 830 -35.83 2.52 -24.70
C ASN A 830 -36.40 1.70 -23.52
N ILE A 831 -37.05 2.34 -22.55
CA ILE A 831 -37.80 1.64 -21.49
C ILE A 831 -39.25 1.53 -21.93
N HIS A 832 -39.84 0.33 -21.96
CA HIS A 832 -41.25 0.15 -22.37
C HIS A 832 -42.13 -0.44 -21.28
N ASP A 833 -41.50 -0.93 -20.21
CA ASP A 833 -42.13 -1.75 -19.19
C ASP A 833 -42.16 -1.00 -17.85
N ILE A 834 -43.30 -1.05 -17.15
CA ILE A 834 -43.45 -0.52 -15.79
C ILE A 834 -43.96 -1.64 -14.88
N ILE A 835 -43.26 -1.90 -13.79
CA ILE A 835 -43.77 -2.70 -12.67
C ILE A 835 -44.22 -1.71 -11.60
N PHE A 836 -45.49 -1.77 -11.20
CA PHE A 836 -45.96 -0.94 -10.09
C PHE A 836 -46.85 -1.70 -9.12
N VAL A 837 -46.79 -1.30 -7.86
CA VAL A 837 -47.67 -1.81 -6.80
C VAL A 837 -48.99 -1.06 -6.88
N ASP A 838 -50.10 -1.80 -6.94
CA ASP A 838 -51.43 -1.22 -7.07
C ASP A 838 -51.85 -0.50 -5.76
N PRO A 839 -52.12 0.81 -5.79
CA PRO A 839 -52.52 1.58 -4.62
C PRO A 839 -53.73 1.01 -3.88
N GLU A 840 -54.71 0.46 -4.60
CA GLU A 840 -55.98 -0.01 -4.02
C GLU A 840 -55.81 -1.31 -3.24
N THR A 841 -54.82 -2.12 -3.62
CA THR A 841 -54.58 -3.43 -3.01
C THR A 841 -53.37 -3.43 -2.07
N PHE A 842 -52.63 -2.33 -2.00
CA PHE A 842 -51.45 -2.22 -1.16
C PHE A 842 -51.81 -2.36 0.32
N ASN A 843 -51.11 -3.26 1.01
CA ASN A 843 -51.19 -3.41 2.45
C ASN A 843 -49.80 -3.71 2.99
N LEU A 844 -49.32 -2.88 3.93
CA LEU A 844 -48.00 -3.01 4.53
C LEU A 844 -47.78 -4.39 5.19
N GLN A 845 -48.81 -5.02 5.74
CA GLN A 845 -48.72 -6.38 6.31
C GLN A 845 -48.44 -7.46 5.26
N LYS A 846 -48.69 -7.16 3.98
CA LYS A 846 -48.43 -8.04 2.84
C LYS A 846 -47.15 -7.68 2.10
N SER A 847 -46.31 -6.78 2.63
CA SER A 847 -45.09 -6.31 1.96
C SER A 847 -44.14 -7.43 1.50
N VAL A 848 -43.99 -8.50 2.27
CA VAL A 848 -43.18 -9.69 1.89
C VAL A 848 -43.79 -10.44 0.70
N GLN A 849 -45.12 -10.56 0.66
CA GLN A 849 -45.82 -11.16 -0.47
C GLN A 849 -45.67 -10.29 -1.73
N ILE A 850 -45.81 -8.96 -1.58
CA ILE A 850 -45.63 -7.98 -2.65
C ILE A 850 -44.18 -8.08 -3.21
N ALA A 851 -43.17 -8.22 -2.36
CA ALA A 851 -41.78 -8.42 -2.79
C ALA A 851 -41.62 -9.69 -3.66
N SER A 852 -42.29 -10.79 -3.29
CA SER A 852 -42.29 -12.02 -4.09
C SER A 852 -43.00 -11.84 -5.45
N GLU A 853 -44.11 -11.10 -5.48
CA GLU A 853 -44.86 -10.80 -6.72
C GLU A 853 -44.04 -9.91 -7.67
N ILE A 854 -43.33 -8.91 -7.13
CA ILE A 854 -42.36 -8.10 -7.89
C ILE A 854 -41.25 -9.00 -8.44
N SER A 855 -40.70 -9.92 -7.62
CA SER A 855 -39.64 -10.85 -8.04
C SER A 855 -40.08 -11.74 -9.21
N GLU A 856 -41.33 -12.23 -9.22
CA GLU A 856 -41.88 -13.02 -10.32
C GLU A 856 -41.88 -12.24 -11.64
N LEU A 857 -42.39 -11.01 -11.62
CA LEU A 857 -42.45 -10.14 -12.79
C LEU A 857 -41.05 -9.71 -13.25
N ASN A 858 -40.15 -9.42 -12.31
CA ASN A 858 -38.75 -9.11 -12.57
C ASN A 858 -38.02 -10.27 -13.29
N LYS A 859 -38.22 -11.52 -12.83
CA LYS A 859 -37.67 -12.73 -13.48
C LYS A 859 -38.19 -12.90 -14.92
N ARG A 860 -39.45 -12.58 -15.18
CA ARG A 860 -40.03 -12.61 -16.53
C ARG A 860 -39.35 -11.61 -17.46
N LEU A 861 -39.15 -10.38 -17.00
CA LEU A 861 -38.43 -9.36 -17.78
C LEU A 861 -36.96 -9.74 -18.00
N SER A 862 -36.32 -10.32 -16.98
CA SER A 862 -34.95 -10.80 -17.07
C SER A 862 -34.77 -11.87 -18.16
N LYS A 863 -35.70 -12.81 -18.32
CA LYS A 863 -35.67 -13.83 -19.39
C LYS A 863 -35.78 -13.21 -20.80
N GLY A 864 -36.46 -12.07 -20.90
CA GLY A 864 -36.59 -11.32 -22.15
C GLY A 864 -35.48 -10.29 -22.39
N GLY A 865 -34.51 -10.15 -21.48
CA GLY A 865 -33.47 -9.11 -21.57
C GLY A 865 -34.03 -7.68 -21.50
N ARG A 866 -35.16 -7.46 -20.82
CA ARG A 866 -35.86 -6.16 -20.79
C ARG A 866 -35.69 -5.46 -19.46
N ARG A 867 -35.57 -4.14 -19.51
CA ARG A 867 -35.50 -3.25 -18.35
C ARG A 867 -36.84 -2.53 -18.11
N CYS A 868 -37.07 -2.06 -16.89
CA CYS A 868 -38.34 -1.44 -16.50
C CYS A 868 -38.20 -0.23 -15.55
N ILE A 869 -39.29 0.49 -15.37
CA ILE A 869 -39.49 1.43 -14.25
C ILE A 869 -40.21 0.66 -13.14
N LEU A 870 -39.71 0.74 -11.91
CA LEU A 870 -40.31 0.13 -10.73
C LEU A 870 -40.91 1.21 -9.84
N VAL A 871 -42.21 1.11 -9.53
CA VAL A 871 -42.93 2.06 -8.66
C VAL A 871 -43.51 1.33 -7.45
N GLY A 872 -43.24 1.82 -6.24
CA GLY A 872 -43.75 1.19 -5.02
C GLY A 872 -43.87 2.13 -3.83
N PHE A 873 -44.45 1.61 -2.75
CA PHE A 873 -44.79 2.39 -1.56
C PHE A 873 -43.77 2.19 -0.42
N GLY A 874 -43.43 3.29 0.25
CA GLY A 874 -42.41 3.31 1.28
C GLY A 874 -41.02 2.93 0.75
N ARG A 875 -40.14 2.50 1.66
CA ARG A 875 -38.74 2.17 1.34
C ARG A 875 -38.67 0.84 0.60
N MET A 876 -38.11 0.85 -0.60
CA MET A 876 -37.81 -0.35 -1.37
C MET A 876 -36.41 -0.85 -1.02
N GLY A 877 -36.27 -2.13 -0.71
CA GLY A 877 -34.98 -2.72 -0.33
C GLY A 877 -34.55 -2.50 1.12
N THR A 878 -35.53 -2.38 2.01
CA THR A 878 -35.35 -2.39 3.48
C THR A 878 -35.39 -3.83 4.03
N SER A 879 -34.64 -4.14 5.08
CA SER A 879 -34.83 -5.41 5.83
C SER A 879 -36.03 -5.32 6.79
N ASP A 880 -36.45 -4.11 7.17
CA ASP A 880 -37.66 -3.86 7.97
C ASP A 880 -38.90 -3.75 7.08
N ARG A 881 -39.76 -4.77 7.16
CA ARG A 881 -41.05 -4.87 6.44
C ARG A 881 -42.07 -3.78 6.78
N TRP A 882 -41.86 -3.04 7.87
CA TRP A 882 -42.75 -1.96 8.31
C TRP A 882 -42.33 -0.60 7.76
N LEU A 883 -41.13 -0.49 7.19
CA LEU A 883 -40.67 0.72 6.51
C LEU A 883 -41.03 0.74 5.02
N GLY A 884 -41.46 -0.38 4.44
CA GLY A 884 -41.82 -0.47 3.03
C GLY A 884 -41.80 -1.91 2.51
N ILE A 885 -41.30 -2.09 1.28
CA ILE A 885 -41.29 -3.38 0.59
C ILE A 885 -39.88 -3.98 0.67
N PRO A 886 -39.69 -5.13 1.37
CA PRO A 886 -38.38 -5.71 1.62
C PRO A 886 -37.85 -6.47 0.40
N LEU A 887 -37.41 -5.73 -0.61
CA LEU A 887 -36.86 -6.27 -1.86
C LEU A 887 -35.36 -6.55 -1.74
N ALA A 888 -34.93 -7.78 -2.01
CA ALA A 888 -33.51 -8.03 -2.26
C ALA A 888 -33.10 -7.46 -3.63
N TRP A 889 -31.81 -7.12 -3.81
CA TRP A 889 -31.31 -6.54 -5.07
C TRP A 889 -31.63 -7.40 -6.30
N GLU A 890 -31.53 -8.72 -6.16
CA GLU A 890 -31.91 -9.70 -7.19
C GLU A 890 -33.39 -9.62 -7.61
N GLN A 891 -34.28 -9.18 -6.73
CA GLN A 891 -35.73 -9.12 -6.97
C GLN A 891 -36.15 -7.90 -7.78
N MET A 892 -35.28 -6.89 -7.88
CA MET A 892 -35.51 -5.65 -8.63
C MET A 892 -34.42 -5.38 -9.67
N SER A 893 -33.64 -6.40 -10.03
CA SER A 893 -32.47 -6.31 -10.89
C SER A 893 -32.73 -5.79 -12.32
N GLN A 894 -33.98 -5.74 -12.77
CA GLN A 894 -34.36 -5.21 -14.08
C GLN A 894 -34.87 -3.77 -14.04
N ALA A 895 -34.98 -3.16 -12.86
CA ALA A 895 -35.32 -1.75 -12.74
C ALA A 895 -34.15 -0.89 -13.27
N LEU A 896 -34.45 0.04 -14.18
CA LEU A 896 -33.57 1.15 -14.56
C LEU A 896 -33.92 2.42 -13.78
N ILE A 897 -35.20 2.56 -13.40
CA ILE A 897 -35.71 3.67 -12.61
C ILE A 897 -36.50 3.10 -11.44
N ILE A 898 -36.25 3.59 -10.22
CA ILE A 898 -37.04 3.29 -9.02
C ILE A 898 -37.79 4.55 -8.59
N VAL A 899 -39.08 4.43 -8.33
CA VAL A 899 -39.94 5.49 -7.82
C VAL A 899 -40.55 5.04 -6.49
N GLU A 900 -40.07 5.63 -5.40
CA GLU A 900 -40.61 5.41 -4.05
C GLU A 900 -41.66 6.47 -3.73
N VAL A 901 -42.82 6.02 -3.24
CA VAL A 901 -43.96 6.88 -2.96
C VAL A 901 -44.34 6.76 -1.48
N ASP A 902 -44.40 7.91 -0.79
CA ASP A 902 -44.87 7.98 0.58
C ASP A 902 -46.40 7.84 0.66
N LEU A 903 -46.88 7.33 1.80
CA LEU A 903 -48.30 7.35 2.16
C LEU A 903 -48.50 8.16 3.44
N LYS A 904 -49.74 8.53 3.74
CA LYS A 904 -50.10 9.29 4.95
C LYS A 904 -49.44 8.72 6.22
N ASP A 905 -49.52 7.40 6.39
CA ASP A 905 -49.04 6.67 7.56
C ASP A 905 -47.70 5.92 7.32
N LEU A 906 -47.09 6.08 6.14
CA LEU A 906 -45.82 5.43 5.76
C LEU A 906 -44.91 6.44 5.07
N ARG A 907 -44.08 7.12 5.88
CA ARG A 907 -43.13 8.15 5.44
C ARG A 907 -41.71 7.81 5.91
N PRO A 908 -41.15 6.68 5.47
CA PRO A 908 -39.79 6.32 5.84
C PRO A 908 -38.81 7.35 5.25
N GLU A 909 -37.69 7.58 5.93
CA GLU A 909 -36.60 8.29 5.26
C GLU A 909 -36.08 7.44 4.09
N PRO A 910 -35.68 8.07 2.96
CA PRO A 910 -35.08 7.37 1.82
C PRO A 910 -33.94 6.44 2.24
N SER A 911 -33.72 5.36 1.49
CA SER A 911 -32.70 4.35 1.79
C SER A 911 -31.28 4.92 1.73
N LEU A 912 -30.82 5.44 2.87
CA LEU A 912 -29.47 5.97 3.10
C LEU A 912 -28.41 4.88 3.36
N GLY A 913 -28.75 3.60 3.16
CA GLY A 913 -27.76 2.54 3.22
C GLY A 913 -26.76 2.74 2.08
N SER A 914 -25.49 2.95 2.41
CA SER A 914 -24.46 3.27 1.42
C SER A 914 -24.42 2.24 0.30
N HIS A 915 -24.61 0.95 0.62
CA HIS A 915 -24.68 -0.14 -0.36
C HIS A 915 -25.79 -0.01 -1.40
N PHE A 916 -27.03 0.32 -0.99
CA PHE A 916 -28.14 0.49 -1.93
C PHE A 916 -27.90 1.70 -2.85
N PHE A 917 -27.42 2.81 -2.29
CA PHE A 917 -27.09 4.02 -3.04
C PHE A 917 -25.91 3.82 -4.00
N HIS A 918 -24.85 3.15 -3.56
CA HIS A 918 -23.70 2.81 -4.39
C HIS A 918 -24.13 1.95 -5.57
N ASN A 919 -24.96 0.93 -5.34
CA ASN A 919 -25.48 0.07 -6.40
C ASN A 919 -26.34 0.86 -7.40
N LEU A 920 -27.24 1.74 -6.93
CA LEU A 920 -28.02 2.62 -7.81
C LEU A 920 -27.15 3.47 -8.72
N THR A 921 -26.07 4.05 -8.17
CA THR A 921 -25.16 4.90 -8.96
C THR A 921 -24.31 4.06 -9.92
N ALA A 922 -23.87 2.88 -9.51
CA ALA A 922 -23.03 1.96 -10.28
C ALA A 922 -23.73 1.37 -11.49
N THR A 923 -25.02 1.04 -11.35
CA THR A 923 -25.84 0.48 -12.43
C THR A 923 -26.46 1.58 -13.31
N HIS A 924 -26.05 2.84 -13.11
CA HIS A 924 -26.65 4.01 -13.74
C HIS A 924 -28.18 3.99 -13.61
N MET A 925 -28.72 3.68 -12.43
CA MET A 925 -30.15 3.71 -12.19
C MET A 925 -30.61 5.11 -11.77
N GLY A 926 -31.81 5.48 -12.20
CA GLY A 926 -32.50 6.65 -11.71
C GLY A 926 -33.33 6.34 -10.47
N TYR A 927 -33.37 7.26 -9.52
CA TYR A 927 -34.20 7.13 -8.33
C TYR A 927 -35.03 8.40 -8.13
N PHE A 928 -36.30 8.22 -7.80
CA PHE A 928 -37.27 9.27 -7.53
C PHE A 928 -37.92 9.02 -6.17
N HIS A 929 -37.95 10.04 -5.32
CA HIS A 929 -38.76 10.04 -4.10
C HIS A 929 -39.95 10.99 -4.26
N ILE A 930 -41.16 10.50 -3.98
CA ILE A 930 -42.41 11.27 -4.07
C ILE A 930 -43.05 11.34 -2.69
N GLN A 931 -43.17 12.55 -2.15
CA GLN A 931 -43.77 12.77 -0.83
C GLN A 931 -45.30 12.88 -0.91
N TYR A 932 -45.99 12.39 0.12
CA TYR A 932 -47.46 12.33 0.18
C TYR A 932 -48.15 13.72 0.20
N ASP A 933 -47.54 14.74 0.85
CA ASP A 933 -48.15 16.06 1.10
C ASP A 933 -47.40 17.24 0.43
N ASN A 934 -46.60 17.00 -0.61
CA ASN A 934 -45.78 18.07 -1.22
C ASN A 934 -45.79 18.03 -2.76
N GLU A 935 -46.94 18.37 -3.33
CA GLU A 935 -47.13 18.42 -4.78
C GLU A 935 -46.14 19.36 -5.49
N ALA A 936 -45.61 20.40 -4.82
CA ALA A 936 -44.63 21.32 -5.39
C ALA A 936 -43.22 20.73 -5.50
N GLU A 937 -42.91 19.68 -4.74
CA GLU A 937 -41.63 18.96 -4.77
C GLU A 937 -41.69 17.64 -5.55
N GLY A 938 -42.87 17.03 -5.71
CA GLY A 938 -43.03 15.87 -6.59
C GLY A 938 -44.49 15.51 -6.84
N MET A 939 -44.76 14.91 -7.99
CA MET A 939 -46.10 14.47 -8.41
C MET A 939 -46.01 13.12 -9.12
N LEU A 940 -46.98 12.25 -8.85
CA LEU A 940 -47.19 10.99 -9.57
C LEU A 940 -48.66 10.88 -10.00
N ASN A 941 -48.92 10.80 -11.30
CA ASN A 941 -50.26 10.71 -11.86
C ASN A 941 -50.76 9.26 -11.90
N TRP A 942 -51.37 8.83 -10.79
CA TRP A 942 -51.95 7.49 -10.65
C TRP A 942 -53.05 7.19 -11.66
N GLU A 943 -53.91 8.18 -11.98
CA GLU A 943 -54.99 7.99 -12.97
C GLU A 943 -54.45 7.63 -14.35
N TRP A 944 -53.35 8.26 -14.76
CA TRP A 944 -52.70 7.95 -16.02
C TRP A 944 -52.04 6.58 -16.00
N LEU A 945 -51.35 6.21 -14.90
CA LEU A 945 -50.64 4.95 -14.78
C LEU A 945 -51.61 3.74 -14.75
N LEU A 946 -52.74 3.88 -14.06
CA LEU A 946 -53.78 2.84 -13.97
C LEU A 946 -54.53 2.60 -15.30
N LYS A 947 -54.52 3.57 -16.23
CA LYS A 947 -55.16 3.44 -17.56
C LYS A 947 -54.28 2.74 -18.61
N GLN A 948 -53.02 2.43 -18.27
CA GLN A 948 -52.09 1.82 -19.22
C GLN A 948 -52.39 0.33 -19.49
N PRO A 949 -52.04 -0.20 -20.68
CA PRO A 949 -52.29 -1.59 -21.01
C PRO A 949 -51.47 -2.56 -20.12
N VAL A 950 -52.18 -3.38 -19.36
CA VAL A 950 -51.61 -4.38 -18.45
C VAL A 950 -51.21 -5.62 -19.25
N LEU A 951 -49.92 -5.97 -19.18
CA LEU A 951 -49.37 -7.18 -19.78
C LEU A 951 -49.56 -8.41 -18.88
N GLN A 952 -49.37 -8.22 -17.58
CA GLN A 952 -49.57 -9.24 -16.55
C GLN A 952 -49.93 -8.56 -15.24
N GLN A 953 -50.78 -9.18 -14.43
CA GLN A 953 -51.07 -8.74 -13.08
C GLN A 953 -51.01 -9.92 -12.11
N THR A 954 -50.52 -9.64 -10.92
CA THR A 954 -50.57 -10.51 -9.75
C THR A 954 -51.64 -9.97 -8.79
N LYS A 955 -51.63 -10.35 -7.51
CA LYS A 955 -52.64 -9.91 -6.56
C LYS A 955 -52.47 -8.44 -6.18
N HIS A 956 -51.23 -7.97 -6.11
CA HIS A 956 -50.87 -6.63 -5.64
C HIS A 956 -49.99 -5.84 -6.62
N VAL A 957 -49.45 -6.48 -7.65
CA VAL A 957 -48.47 -5.87 -8.57
C VAL A 957 -48.90 -6.01 -10.02
N LYS A 958 -48.79 -4.93 -10.79
CA LYS A 958 -49.10 -4.88 -12.23
C LYS A 958 -47.83 -4.64 -13.05
N LEU A 959 -47.70 -5.38 -14.14
CA LEU A 959 -46.72 -5.15 -15.21
C LEU A 959 -47.45 -4.56 -16.41
N VAL A 960 -47.09 -3.33 -16.75
CA VAL A 960 -47.62 -2.58 -17.90
C VAL A 960 -46.57 -2.51 -19.00
N ARG A 961 -47.01 -2.54 -20.27
CA ARG A 961 -46.13 -2.38 -21.42
C ARG A 961 -46.70 -1.44 -22.47
N ARG A 962 -45.91 -0.45 -22.89
CA ARG A 962 -46.23 0.41 -24.03
C ARG A 962 -45.47 0.05 -25.30
N GLN A 963 -46.04 0.44 -26.44
CA GLN A 963 -45.38 0.35 -27.75
C GLN A 963 -44.28 1.41 -27.88
N GLU A 964 -44.55 2.63 -27.45
CA GLU A 964 -43.57 3.71 -27.38
C GLU A 964 -42.69 3.58 -26.12
N ALA A 965 -41.43 3.95 -26.23
CA ALA A 965 -40.52 3.97 -25.10
C ALA A 965 -40.76 5.20 -24.21
N PHE A 966 -40.74 5.01 -22.90
CA PHE A 966 -40.66 6.09 -21.93
C PHE A 966 -39.33 6.83 -22.08
N GLN A 967 -39.42 8.15 -22.00
CA GLN A 967 -38.27 9.02 -21.84
C GLN A 967 -38.21 9.49 -20.38
N VAL A 968 -37.07 9.26 -19.74
CA VAL A 968 -36.81 9.76 -18.38
C VAL A 968 -35.59 10.67 -18.45
N LYS A 969 -35.66 11.84 -17.82
CA LYS A 969 -34.53 12.76 -17.66
C LYS A 969 -34.30 13.02 -16.18
N ILE A 970 -33.05 12.93 -15.74
CA ILE A 970 -32.65 13.25 -14.36
C ILE A 970 -31.43 14.16 -14.41
N ASP A 971 -31.53 15.33 -13.77
CA ASP A 971 -30.43 16.27 -13.59
C ASP A 971 -29.91 16.15 -12.15
N GLY A 972 -28.75 15.53 -12.02
CA GLY A 972 -28.13 15.29 -10.72
C GLY A 972 -27.66 16.57 -10.02
N ARG A 973 -27.57 17.72 -10.71
CA ARG A 973 -27.19 19.01 -10.09
C ARG A 973 -28.37 19.70 -9.41
N SER A 974 -29.52 19.68 -10.07
CA SER A 974 -30.74 20.32 -9.54
C SER A 974 -31.62 19.35 -8.76
N PHE A 975 -31.25 18.07 -8.68
CA PHE A 975 -32.03 16.97 -8.10
C PHE A 975 -33.44 16.86 -8.70
N LYS A 976 -33.60 17.36 -9.93
CA LYS A 976 -34.85 17.28 -10.68
C LYS A 976 -34.85 16.02 -11.52
N GLY A 977 -36.02 15.39 -11.62
CA GLY A 977 -36.27 14.31 -12.56
C GLY A 977 -37.68 14.41 -13.12
N ILE A 978 -37.83 14.06 -14.39
CA ILE A 978 -39.12 14.00 -15.08
C ILE A 978 -39.22 12.69 -15.86
N ILE A 979 -40.37 12.02 -15.73
CA ILE A 979 -40.78 10.93 -16.61
C ILE A 979 -41.92 11.41 -17.50
N TYR A 980 -41.66 11.44 -18.80
CA TYR A 980 -42.58 11.94 -19.81
C TYR A 980 -43.66 10.91 -20.17
N LYS A 981 -44.83 11.40 -20.58
CA LYS A 981 -45.96 10.59 -21.06
C LYS A 981 -45.70 9.96 -22.42
#